data_AF-A0AAU2DBP3-F1
#
_entry.id   AF-A0AAU2DBP3-F1
#
_cell.length_a   1.000
_cell.length_b   1.000
_cell.length_c   1.000
_cell.angle_alpha   90.00
_cell.angle_beta   90.00
_cell.angle_gamma   90.00
#
_symmetry.space_group_name_H-M   'P 1'
#
loop_
_entity.id
_entity.type
_entity.pdbx_description
1 polymer ?
#
loop_
_entity_poly.entity_id
_entity_poly.type
_entity_poly.pdbx_seq_one_letter_code
_entity_poly.pdbx_strand_id
1 'polypeptide(L)'
;MPHTAQGAQAATLPTSWATVVNKGSGKCVDARGTGTADGTAVQQYACNAGQAQQWRFQDASDGRVQIGNRAGPAKVWDVTDVSTADSAPVQLWTYGGGANQQWQAVPEEDGAYHFVNRNSGKCLDVPSASTADSVQLQQYACNASTAQSFYVNPVAAQQPPGTPDLGPNVTVFDPSTPAATVQSSLNAAFAQQETNQFGTARKAFLFEPGTYDADANVGFYTQVAGLGLSPDDVTIRGAVHAEADWFQGNATQNFWRSAENLSVTPASGTDRWAVSQAAPYRRIHLRGNLQLDDGGWSSGGYMADTKVDGQVRSGSQQQWLTRNSQLGSWTGSNWNMVFVGSKGVPATSFPNPPYTTVAQSPVTREKPFLYIDSAGAWKVFVPASRTNSSGVSWSSGTPEGTSLPLSDFFIVKPGATAAQMNDALAAGKHLLITPGVYHLSQTLKVTKPDTVVLGLGLATLVPDNGVTALTVADVDGVQLAGLLIDAGTTNSAQLLEMGPSGSSADHGADPSSLHDVFFRVGGAGVGKATTSLTVNSDDVIGDHLWIWRADHGGGVGWTSNTADTGLVVNGDDVTMYGLFVEHYQKHQTIWNGNGGRTYFYQNEMPYDPPNQAAWMNGSTQGYAAYKVANSVTSHQVHGFGSYCYFSSDPGVTAEHAIEAPDNPNVRFTDMVTVSLGGKGTIRHVVNDRGGPSNSSTNVADLVSYP
;
A
#
# COMPACT_ATOMS: atom_id res chain seq x y z
N MET A 1 28.13 -23.34 -3.19
CA MET A 1 28.33 -23.97 -1.85
C MET A 1 27.09 -24.78 -1.54
N PRO A 2 27.17 -25.98 -0.95
CA PRO A 2 26.05 -26.90 -0.92
C PRO A 2 24.95 -26.41 0.03
N HIS A 3 23.70 -26.60 -0.40
CA HIS A 3 22.48 -26.23 0.31
C HIS A 3 22.35 -26.99 1.63
N THR A 4 22.35 -26.26 2.75
CA THR A 4 21.82 -26.73 4.02
C THR A 4 20.31 -26.55 4.03
N ALA A 5 19.60 -27.60 4.45
CA ALA A 5 18.15 -27.62 4.57
C ALA A 5 17.66 -26.50 5.51
N GLN A 6 16.70 -25.71 5.02
CA GLN A 6 15.94 -24.74 5.81
C GLN A 6 15.16 -25.51 6.90
N GLY A 7 15.43 -25.21 8.17
CA GLY A 7 14.51 -25.57 9.25
C GLY A 7 13.22 -24.76 9.08
N ALA A 8 12.07 -25.43 9.12
CA ALA A 8 10.78 -24.78 9.15
C ALA A 8 10.73 -23.75 10.31
N GLN A 9 10.39 -22.50 10.01
CA GLN A 9 10.12 -21.49 11.03
C GLN A 9 8.91 -21.93 11.85
N ALA A 10 9.09 -22.10 13.17
CA ALA A 10 7.99 -22.38 14.08
C ALA A 10 7.10 -21.14 14.18
N ALA A 11 5.80 -21.29 13.92
CA ALA A 11 4.82 -20.25 14.17
C ALA A 11 4.80 -19.89 15.67
N THR A 12 5.12 -18.64 16.00
CA THR A 12 5.06 -18.09 17.36
C THR A 12 3.61 -17.73 17.73
N LEU A 13 3.20 -18.07 18.97
CA LEU A 13 1.89 -17.71 19.50
C LEU A 13 1.69 -16.16 19.48
N PRO A 14 0.45 -15.67 19.30
CA PRO A 14 0.20 -14.23 19.29
C PRO A 14 0.42 -13.59 20.66
N THR A 15 0.93 -12.36 20.66
CA THR A 15 1.11 -11.53 21.88
C THR A 15 -0.16 -10.79 22.29
N SER A 16 -1.13 -10.67 21.37
CA SER A 16 -2.48 -10.13 21.59
C SER A 16 -3.44 -11.19 22.12
N TRP A 17 -4.65 -10.76 22.52
CA TRP A 17 -5.74 -11.69 22.85
C TRP A 17 -6.07 -12.55 21.63
N ALA A 18 -6.38 -13.82 21.85
CA ALA A 18 -6.72 -14.76 20.78
C ALA A 18 -7.86 -15.68 21.20
N THR A 19 -8.65 -16.16 20.24
CA THR A 19 -9.53 -17.31 20.45
C THR A 19 -8.75 -18.59 20.21
N VAL A 20 -9.01 -19.63 21.00
CA VAL A 20 -8.48 -20.98 20.77
C VAL A 20 -9.63 -21.85 20.27
N VAL A 21 -9.52 -22.40 19.07
CA VAL A 21 -10.61 -23.10 18.37
C VAL A 21 -10.21 -24.56 18.15
N ASN A 22 -11.00 -25.50 18.66
CA ASN A 22 -10.74 -26.92 18.44
C ASN A 22 -10.93 -27.30 16.97
N LYS A 23 -9.97 -28.01 16.39
CA LYS A 23 -9.96 -28.45 14.99
C LYS A 23 -11.06 -29.46 14.68
N GLY A 24 -11.39 -30.34 15.61
CA GLY A 24 -12.42 -31.37 15.44
C GLY A 24 -13.84 -30.84 15.48
N SER A 25 -14.15 -29.91 16.41
CA SER A 25 -15.50 -29.39 16.61
C SER A 25 -15.77 -28.02 16.01
N GLY A 26 -14.73 -27.24 15.69
CA GLY A 26 -14.85 -25.84 15.26
C GLY A 26 -15.29 -24.89 16.38
N LYS A 27 -15.31 -25.35 17.64
CA LYS A 27 -15.77 -24.59 18.80
C LYS A 27 -14.63 -23.93 19.56
N CYS A 28 -14.93 -22.83 20.22
CA CYS A 28 -13.97 -22.04 20.98
C CYS A 28 -13.79 -22.61 22.39
N VAL A 29 -12.55 -22.59 22.90
CA VAL A 29 -12.27 -22.77 24.32
C VAL A 29 -12.83 -21.57 25.09
N ASP A 30 -13.61 -21.84 26.13
CA ASP A 30 -14.54 -20.91 26.76
C ASP A 30 -14.51 -21.05 28.29
N ALA A 31 -14.45 -19.93 29.00
CA ALA A 31 -14.69 -19.91 30.44
C ALA A 31 -16.21 -19.92 30.72
N ARG A 32 -16.72 -21.02 31.28
CA ARG A 32 -18.16 -21.29 31.38
C ARG A 32 -18.91 -20.10 31.99
N GLY A 33 -19.88 -19.60 31.24
CA GLY A 33 -20.79 -18.53 31.70
C GLY A 33 -20.08 -17.19 31.94
N THR A 34 -18.91 -16.96 31.34
CA THR A 34 -18.04 -15.80 31.66
C THR A 34 -17.65 -15.76 33.15
N GLY A 35 -17.58 -16.93 33.80
CA GLY A 35 -17.17 -17.03 35.19
C GLY A 35 -15.71 -16.65 35.38
N THR A 36 -15.42 -15.98 36.49
CA THR A 36 -14.07 -15.50 36.85
C THR A 36 -13.62 -16.01 38.21
N ALA A 37 -14.40 -16.87 38.85
CA ALA A 37 -14.07 -17.51 40.11
C ALA A 37 -13.12 -18.69 39.90
N ASP A 38 -12.28 -18.97 40.89
CA ASP A 38 -11.52 -20.22 40.94
C ASP A 38 -12.48 -21.41 40.90
N GLY A 39 -12.18 -22.39 40.04
CA GLY A 39 -13.07 -23.52 39.77
C GLY A 39 -14.05 -23.32 38.61
N THR A 40 -14.03 -22.17 37.92
CA THR A 40 -14.85 -22.00 36.71
C THR A 40 -14.40 -22.99 35.64
N ALA A 41 -15.31 -23.83 35.14
CA ALA A 41 -14.99 -24.81 34.11
C ALA A 41 -14.47 -24.14 32.82
N VAL A 42 -13.36 -24.65 32.29
CA VAL A 42 -12.92 -24.36 30.92
C VAL A 42 -13.58 -25.39 30.01
N GLN A 43 -14.41 -24.96 29.09
CA GLN A 43 -15.23 -25.80 28.23
C GLN A 43 -15.00 -25.48 26.76
N GLN A 44 -15.59 -26.27 25.86
CA GLN A 44 -15.84 -25.81 24.50
C GLN A 44 -17.25 -25.23 24.37
N TYR A 45 -17.41 -24.17 23.58
CA TYR A 45 -18.69 -23.55 23.28
C TYR A 45 -18.67 -22.92 21.89
N ALA A 46 -19.85 -22.74 21.28
CA ALA A 46 -20.01 -21.99 20.05
C ALA A 46 -19.26 -20.64 20.13
N CYS A 47 -18.43 -20.35 19.13
CA CYS A 47 -17.66 -19.12 19.12
C CYS A 47 -18.58 -17.89 19.07
N ASN A 48 -18.44 -16.98 20.04
CA ASN A 48 -19.37 -15.87 20.27
C ASN A 48 -18.69 -14.52 20.52
N ALA A 49 -17.39 -14.42 20.28
CA ALA A 49 -16.55 -13.23 20.47
C ALA A 49 -16.51 -12.66 21.91
N GLY A 50 -17.17 -13.30 22.88
CA GLY A 50 -17.19 -12.88 24.27
C GLY A 50 -15.82 -12.99 24.94
N GLN A 51 -15.56 -12.15 25.94
CA GLN A 51 -14.27 -12.15 26.67
C GLN A 51 -13.94 -13.50 27.32
N ALA A 52 -14.96 -14.32 27.61
CA ALA A 52 -14.80 -15.69 28.10
C ALA A 52 -14.00 -16.59 27.15
N GLN A 53 -13.96 -16.29 25.85
CA GLN A 53 -13.30 -17.08 24.80
C GLN A 53 -11.97 -16.49 24.33
N GLN A 54 -11.51 -15.43 25.01
CA GLN A 54 -10.32 -14.70 24.62
C GLN A 54 -9.21 -14.96 25.62
N TRP A 55 -8.09 -15.45 25.09
CA TRP A 55 -6.98 -15.97 25.85
C TRP A 55 -5.70 -15.22 25.50
N ARG A 56 -4.83 -15.00 26.49
CA ARG A 56 -3.51 -14.40 26.29
C ARG A 56 -2.44 -15.40 26.69
N PHE A 57 -1.49 -15.62 25.79
CA PHE A 57 -0.34 -16.46 26.03
C PHE A 57 0.78 -15.59 26.60
N GLN A 58 1.21 -15.89 27.81
CA GLN A 58 2.28 -15.15 28.47
C GLN A 58 3.39 -16.12 28.85
N ASP A 59 4.63 -15.72 28.65
CA ASP A 59 5.77 -16.54 29.01
C ASP A 59 5.75 -16.88 30.50
N ALA A 60 6.02 -18.15 30.81
CA ALA A 60 6.27 -18.63 32.15
C ALA A 60 7.77 -18.89 32.35
N SER A 61 8.29 -20.02 31.85
CA SER A 61 9.72 -20.35 31.78
C SER A 61 9.94 -21.54 30.82
N ASP A 62 11.16 -21.76 30.33
CA ASP A 62 11.56 -22.98 29.61
C ASP A 62 10.69 -23.32 28.38
N GLY A 63 10.27 -22.30 27.62
CA GLY A 63 9.40 -22.48 26.44
C GLY A 63 7.95 -22.85 26.80
N ARG A 64 7.53 -22.64 28.04
CA ARG A 64 6.15 -22.82 28.52
C ARG A 64 5.44 -21.48 28.65
N VAL A 65 4.12 -21.52 28.46
CA VAL A 65 3.22 -20.38 28.61
C VAL A 65 2.21 -20.61 29.72
N GLN A 66 1.79 -19.52 30.36
CA GLN A 66 0.50 -19.45 31.05
C GLN A 66 -0.54 -18.89 30.07
N ILE A 67 -1.78 -19.38 30.17
CA ILE A 67 -2.87 -19.05 29.23
C ILE A 67 -3.95 -18.34 30.01
N GLY A 68 -3.90 -17.01 30.04
CA GLY A 68 -4.76 -16.14 30.84
C GLY A 68 -6.09 -15.83 30.16
N ASN A 69 -7.18 -15.72 30.93
CA ASN A 69 -8.50 -15.38 30.40
C ASN A 69 -8.76 -13.86 30.38
N ARG A 70 -9.40 -13.33 29.34
CA ARG A 70 -9.69 -11.88 29.25
C ARG A 70 -10.70 -11.40 30.29
N ALA A 71 -11.72 -12.19 30.60
CA ALA A 71 -12.71 -11.83 31.62
C ALA A 71 -12.14 -11.94 33.05
N GLY A 72 -11.13 -12.80 33.25
CA GLY A 72 -10.44 -12.99 34.53
C GLY A 72 -8.92 -12.84 34.37
N PRO A 73 -8.36 -11.62 34.40
CA PRO A 73 -6.96 -11.37 34.03
C PRO A 73 -5.91 -12.00 34.95
N ALA A 74 -6.31 -12.44 36.16
CA ALA A 74 -5.46 -13.19 37.07
C ALA A 74 -5.66 -14.71 36.98
N LYS A 75 -6.56 -15.19 36.12
CA LYS A 75 -6.98 -16.59 35.99
C LYS A 75 -6.37 -17.23 34.75
N VAL A 76 -5.93 -18.46 34.88
CA VAL A 76 -5.31 -19.23 33.80
C VAL A 76 -5.93 -20.63 33.67
N TRP A 77 -5.62 -21.33 32.58
CA TRP A 77 -5.90 -22.76 32.46
C TRP A 77 -5.14 -23.57 33.50
N ASP A 78 -5.89 -24.26 34.34
CA ASP A 78 -5.42 -25.05 35.46
C ASP A 78 -5.97 -26.48 35.35
N VAL A 79 -5.09 -27.47 35.46
CA VAL A 79 -5.54 -28.87 35.66
C VAL A 79 -5.90 -29.06 37.12
N THR A 80 -7.16 -29.40 37.35
CA THR A 80 -7.77 -29.51 38.69
C THR A 80 -6.98 -30.47 39.59
N ASP A 81 -6.84 -30.08 40.86
CA ASP A 81 -6.15 -30.84 41.92
C ASP A 81 -4.70 -31.23 41.59
N VAL A 82 -4.03 -30.50 40.68
CA VAL A 82 -2.65 -30.79 40.24
C VAL A 82 -2.54 -32.23 39.68
N SER A 83 -3.64 -32.76 39.14
CA SER A 83 -3.74 -34.16 38.75
C SER A 83 -2.85 -34.51 37.56
N THR A 84 -2.35 -35.74 37.53
CA THR A 84 -1.68 -36.37 36.38
C THR A 84 -2.54 -37.44 35.72
N ALA A 85 -3.75 -37.69 36.24
CA ALA A 85 -4.68 -38.69 35.71
C ALA A 85 -5.26 -38.26 34.36
N ASP A 86 -5.62 -39.24 33.54
CA ASP A 86 -6.46 -38.99 32.36
C ASP A 86 -7.84 -38.53 32.79
N SER A 87 -8.47 -37.71 31.96
CA SER A 87 -9.80 -37.15 32.20
C SER A 87 -9.89 -36.19 33.39
N ALA A 88 -8.75 -35.72 33.90
CA ALA A 88 -8.75 -34.66 34.90
C ALA A 88 -9.24 -33.34 34.26
N PRO A 89 -10.22 -32.64 34.85
CA PRO A 89 -10.85 -31.49 34.22
C PRO A 89 -9.94 -30.25 34.24
N VAL A 90 -10.09 -29.42 33.22
CA VAL A 90 -9.47 -28.09 33.15
C VAL A 90 -10.45 -27.03 33.68
N GLN A 91 -9.92 -26.12 34.49
CA GLN A 91 -10.66 -25.04 35.12
C GLN A 91 -9.86 -23.73 35.05
N LEU A 92 -10.52 -22.62 35.40
CA LEU A 92 -9.85 -21.39 35.72
C LEU A 92 -9.37 -21.42 37.17
N TRP A 93 -8.13 -21.02 37.37
CA TRP A 93 -7.58 -20.80 38.70
C TRP A 93 -6.65 -19.59 38.71
N THR A 94 -6.55 -18.91 39.86
CA THR A 94 -5.57 -17.85 40.09
C THR A 94 -4.17 -18.36 39.76
N TYR A 95 -3.44 -17.65 38.90
CA TYR A 95 -2.08 -18.05 38.58
C TYR A 95 -1.18 -17.99 39.82
N GLY A 96 -0.63 -19.14 40.21
CA GLY A 96 0.31 -19.30 41.31
C GLY A 96 1.67 -19.82 40.87
N GLY A 97 1.89 -19.99 39.56
CA GLY A 97 3.13 -20.54 39.00
C GLY A 97 3.25 -22.06 39.06
N GLY A 98 2.20 -22.79 39.47
CA GLY A 98 2.21 -24.24 39.55
C GLY A 98 2.43 -24.93 38.20
N ALA A 99 3.07 -26.10 38.18
CA ALA A 99 3.32 -26.83 36.93
C ALA A 99 2.01 -27.27 36.22
N ASN A 100 0.92 -27.46 36.96
CA ASN A 100 -0.40 -27.78 36.41
C ASN A 100 -1.05 -26.59 35.67
N GLN A 101 -0.48 -25.39 35.79
CA GLN A 101 -0.93 -24.14 35.16
C GLN A 101 -0.06 -23.70 33.97
N GLN A 102 0.94 -24.50 33.62
CA GLN A 102 1.90 -24.17 32.56
C GLN A 102 1.79 -25.16 31.42
N TRP A 103 1.74 -24.63 30.20
CA TRP A 103 1.47 -25.39 29.00
C TRP A 103 2.58 -25.19 27.98
N GLN A 104 2.94 -26.22 27.24
CA GLN A 104 3.78 -26.12 26.06
C GLN A 104 2.85 -26.13 24.86
N ALA A 105 2.88 -25.08 24.04
CA ALA A 105 2.22 -25.10 22.74
C ALA A 105 3.18 -25.73 21.73
N VAL A 106 2.76 -26.83 21.12
CA VAL A 106 3.56 -27.56 20.13
C VAL A 106 2.92 -27.35 18.76
N PRO A 107 3.62 -26.71 17.80
CA PRO A 107 3.06 -26.42 16.48
C PRO A 107 2.83 -27.70 15.67
N GLU A 108 1.76 -27.70 14.88
CA GLU A 108 1.43 -28.71 13.87
C GLU A 108 1.68 -28.14 12.45
N GLU A 109 1.78 -29.01 11.44
CA GLU A 109 2.13 -28.63 10.06
C GLU A 109 1.12 -27.67 9.39
N ASP A 110 -0.14 -27.66 9.84
CA ASP A 110 -1.22 -26.86 9.28
C ASP A 110 -1.52 -25.58 10.06
N GLY A 111 -0.60 -25.16 10.95
CA GLY A 111 -0.75 -23.96 11.77
C GLY A 111 -1.65 -24.14 13.00
N ALA A 112 -2.12 -25.36 13.28
CA ALA A 112 -2.71 -25.71 14.57
C ALA A 112 -1.62 -25.93 15.63
N TYR A 113 -2.06 -26.06 16.88
CA TYR A 113 -1.23 -26.43 18.02
C TYR A 113 -1.92 -27.50 18.85
N HIS A 114 -1.14 -28.36 19.49
CA HIS A 114 -1.59 -29.06 20.69
C HIS A 114 -0.90 -28.48 21.92
N PHE A 115 -1.61 -28.50 23.06
CA PHE A 115 -1.13 -27.92 24.32
C PHE A 115 -0.80 -29.01 25.32
N VAL A 116 0.47 -29.13 25.71
CA VAL A 116 0.97 -30.16 26.64
C VAL A 116 1.16 -29.56 28.02
N ASN A 117 0.48 -30.09 29.05
CA ASN A 117 0.63 -29.64 30.42
C ASN A 117 2.02 -29.97 31.00
N ARG A 118 2.62 -29.06 31.78
CA ARG A 118 3.98 -29.25 32.34
C ARG A 118 4.02 -30.32 33.43
N ASN A 119 2.97 -30.42 34.24
CA ASN A 119 2.94 -31.36 35.35
C ASN A 119 2.75 -32.82 34.90
N SER A 120 1.83 -33.06 33.96
CA SER A 120 1.43 -34.41 33.55
C SER A 120 2.06 -34.91 32.25
N GLY A 121 2.55 -34.00 31.39
CA GLY A 121 2.96 -34.34 30.02
C GLY A 121 1.79 -34.69 29.09
N LYS A 122 0.55 -34.43 29.51
CA LYS A 122 -0.68 -34.76 28.78
C LYS A 122 -1.23 -33.57 28.01
N CYS A 123 -2.02 -33.85 26.98
CA CYS A 123 -2.56 -32.84 26.07
C CYS A 123 -3.91 -32.31 26.57
N LEU A 124 -4.20 -31.03 26.29
CA LEU A 124 -5.56 -30.50 26.36
C LEU A 124 -6.46 -31.29 25.40
N ASP A 125 -7.60 -31.74 25.88
CA ASP A 125 -8.44 -32.72 25.21
C ASP A 125 -9.93 -32.34 25.32
N VAL A 126 -10.64 -32.47 24.21
CA VAL A 126 -12.11 -32.48 24.18
C VAL A 126 -12.60 -33.91 24.47
N PRO A 127 -13.28 -34.15 25.62
CA PRO A 127 -13.70 -35.49 26.00
C PRO A 127 -14.47 -36.21 24.90
N SER A 128 -13.98 -37.42 24.55
CA SER A 128 -14.58 -38.28 23.53
C SER A 128 -14.78 -37.61 22.16
N ALA A 129 -13.96 -36.61 21.81
CA ALA A 129 -14.08 -35.83 20.58
C ALA A 129 -15.48 -35.21 20.37
N SER A 130 -16.17 -34.88 21.46
CA SER A 130 -17.52 -34.33 21.42
C SER A 130 -17.59 -33.05 20.58
N THR A 131 -18.70 -32.84 19.88
CA THR A 131 -19.02 -31.58 19.19
C THR A 131 -20.10 -30.79 19.92
N ALA A 132 -20.53 -31.21 21.10
CA ALA A 132 -21.55 -30.53 21.90
C ALA A 132 -21.02 -29.28 22.60
N ASP A 133 -21.89 -28.29 22.82
CA ASP A 133 -21.57 -27.13 23.65
C ASP A 133 -21.48 -27.50 25.12
N SER A 134 -20.75 -26.67 25.87
CA SER A 134 -20.62 -26.74 27.32
C SER A 134 -19.94 -28.00 27.87
N VAL A 135 -19.25 -28.75 27.01
CA VAL A 135 -18.39 -29.86 27.40
C VAL A 135 -17.12 -29.30 28.02
N GLN A 136 -16.91 -29.59 29.32
CA GLN A 136 -15.69 -29.20 30.02
C GLN A 136 -14.49 -29.93 29.42
N LEU A 137 -13.41 -29.20 29.14
CA LEU A 137 -12.17 -29.77 28.64
C LEU A 137 -11.43 -30.52 29.75
N GLN A 138 -10.59 -31.46 29.34
CA GLN A 138 -9.80 -32.29 30.24
C GLN A 138 -8.35 -32.35 29.77
N GLN A 139 -7.48 -32.97 30.56
CA GLN A 139 -6.22 -33.50 30.04
C GLN A 139 -6.38 -35.00 29.71
N TYR A 140 -5.70 -35.45 28.65
CA TYR A 140 -5.64 -36.87 28.29
C TYR A 140 -4.28 -37.19 27.65
N ALA A 141 -3.88 -38.47 27.68
CA ALA A 141 -2.72 -38.95 26.94
C ALA A 141 -2.73 -38.42 25.49
N CYS A 142 -1.62 -37.81 25.06
CA CYS A 142 -1.50 -37.24 23.73
C CYS A 142 -1.67 -38.33 22.67
N ASN A 143 -2.64 -38.17 21.75
CA ASN A 143 -3.07 -39.22 20.83
C ASN A 143 -3.19 -38.75 19.36
N ALA A 144 -2.77 -37.52 19.06
CA ALA A 144 -2.79 -36.92 17.72
C ALA A 144 -4.18 -36.85 17.06
N SER A 145 -5.26 -37.02 17.82
CA SER A 145 -6.61 -36.81 17.31
C SER A 145 -6.96 -35.33 17.23
N THR A 146 -7.93 -34.98 16.39
CA THR A 146 -8.43 -33.60 16.25
C THR A 146 -9.11 -33.07 17.53
N ALA A 147 -9.38 -33.93 18.52
CA ALA A 147 -9.84 -33.52 19.85
C ALA A 147 -8.76 -32.79 20.67
N GLN A 148 -7.49 -32.87 20.26
CA GLN A 148 -6.34 -32.29 20.95
C GLN A 148 -5.61 -31.21 20.12
N SER A 149 -6.10 -30.91 18.91
CA SER A 149 -5.53 -29.92 17.99
C SER A 149 -6.39 -28.65 17.96
N PHE A 150 -5.76 -27.49 18.02
CA PHE A 150 -6.44 -26.20 18.14
C PHE A 150 -5.80 -25.10 17.27
N TYR A 151 -6.62 -24.32 16.58
CA TYR A 151 -6.19 -23.08 15.93
C TYR A 151 -6.19 -21.93 16.94
N VAL A 152 -5.16 -21.08 16.87
CA VAL A 152 -5.03 -19.88 17.72
C VAL A 152 -5.21 -18.66 16.83
N ASN A 153 -6.36 -18.00 16.93
CA ASN A 153 -6.73 -16.88 16.07
C ASN A 153 -6.70 -15.57 16.86
N PRO A 154 -5.83 -14.60 16.51
CA PRO A 154 -5.81 -13.29 17.17
C PRO A 154 -7.17 -12.59 17.12
N VAL A 155 -7.58 -12.01 18.25
CA VAL A 155 -8.72 -11.10 18.37
C VAL A 155 -8.22 -9.70 18.01
N ALA A 156 -9.00 -8.97 17.21
CA ALA A 156 -8.71 -7.57 16.91
C ALA A 156 -8.57 -6.74 18.21
N ALA A 157 -7.65 -5.79 18.22
CA ALA A 157 -7.57 -4.80 19.31
C ALA A 157 -8.95 -4.14 19.49
N GLN A 158 -9.36 -3.90 20.75
CA GLN A 158 -10.59 -3.15 21.00
C GLN A 158 -10.37 -1.73 20.46
N GLN A 159 -11.15 -1.37 19.44
CA GLN A 159 -11.15 -0.02 18.87
C GLN A 159 -11.73 0.97 19.90
N PRO A 160 -11.38 2.27 19.83
CA PRO A 160 -11.99 3.30 20.64
C PRO A 160 -13.53 3.26 20.57
N PRO A 161 -14.26 3.56 21.67
CA PRO A 161 -15.72 3.63 21.64
C PRO A 161 -16.23 4.60 20.56
N GLY A 162 -17.22 4.17 19.77
CA GLY A 162 -17.76 4.99 18.67
C GLY A 162 -17.03 4.84 17.33
N THR A 163 -15.95 4.05 17.28
CA THR A 163 -15.26 3.70 16.03
C THR A 163 -16.16 2.84 15.14
N PRO A 164 -16.42 3.23 13.89
CA PRO A 164 -17.08 2.39 12.90
C PRO A 164 -16.31 1.09 12.71
N ASP A 165 -17.02 -0.01 12.45
CA ASP A 165 -16.34 -1.25 12.08
C ASP A 165 -15.71 -1.09 10.69
N LEU A 166 -14.40 -0.85 10.64
CA LEU A 166 -13.56 -0.77 9.45
C LEU A 166 -12.86 -2.10 9.13
N GLY A 167 -13.26 -3.18 9.80
CA GLY A 167 -12.68 -4.51 9.62
C GLY A 167 -11.36 -4.72 10.39
N PRO A 168 -10.84 -5.96 10.38
CA PRO A 168 -9.77 -6.40 11.27
C PRO A 168 -8.38 -5.86 10.91
N ASN A 169 -8.23 -5.29 9.73
CA ASN A 169 -6.94 -4.82 9.21
C ASN A 169 -6.70 -3.32 9.44
N VAL A 170 -7.65 -2.65 10.09
CA VAL A 170 -7.54 -1.26 10.53
C VAL A 170 -7.36 -1.23 12.04
N THR A 171 -6.34 -0.52 12.50
CA THR A 171 -6.13 -0.24 13.93
C THR A 171 -6.26 1.25 14.15
N VAL A 172 -7.22 1.66 14.98
CA VAL A 172 -7.43 3.06 15.37
C VAL A 172 -6.87 3.26 16.78
N PHE A 173 -6.12 4.35 16.96
CA PHE A 173 -5.61 4.77 18.25
C PHE A 173 -6.19 6.12 18.65
N ASP A 174 -6.76 6.20 19.84
CA ASP A 174 -7.14 7.46 20.48
C ASP A 174 -6.03 7.96 21.44
N PRO A 175 -6.05 9.22 21.91
CA PRO A 175 -5.02 9.76 22.81
C PRO A 175 -4.95 9.07 24.19
N SER A 176 -5.95 8.27 24.55
CA SER A 176 -5.96 7.47 25.79
C SER A 176 -5.29 6.11 25.60
N THR A 177 -5.05 5.68 24.36
CA THR A 177 -4.35 4.44 24.04
C THR A 177 -2.92 4.50 24.60
N PRO A 178 -2.50 3.55 25.46
CA PRO A 178 -1.16 3.57 26.03
C PRO A 178 -0.08 3.55 24.93
N ALA A 179 0.94 4.41 25.05
CA ALA A 179 2.05 4.49 24.09
C ALA A 179 2.73 3.12 23.84
N ALA A 180 2.89 2.30 24.89
CA ALA A 180 3.43 0.94 24.75
C ALA A 180 2.56 0.04 23.86
N THR A 181 1.23 0.22 23.89
CA THR A 181 0.28 -0.53 23.05
C THR A 181 0.34 -0.07 21.60
N VAL A 182 0.39 1.25 21.37
CA VAL A 182 0.61 1.85 20.04
C VAL A 182 1.91 1.28 19.47
N GLN A 183 3.03 1.42 20.19
CA GLN A 183 4.34 0.98 19.74
C GLN A 183 4.39 -0.53 19.48
N SER A 184 3.82 -1.36 20.36
CA SER A 184 3.80 -2.82 20.15
C SER A 184 3.02 -3.22 18.90
N SER A 185 1.97 -2.49 18.56
CA SER A 185 1.14 -2.76 17.38
C SER A 185 1.87 -2.39 16.09
N LEU A 186 2.53 -1.22 16.09
CA LEU A 186 3.37 -0.77 14.98
C LEU A 186 4.54 -1.75 14.75
N ASN A 187 5.26 -2.12 15.81
CA ASN A 187 6.38 -3.07 15.73
C ASN A 187 5.95 -4.44 15.20
N ALA A 188 4.80 -4.96 15.67
CA ALA A 188 4.28 -6.25 15.21
C ALA A 188 3.93 -6.22 13.72
N ALA A 189 3.33 -5.12 13.24
CA ALA A 189 3.04 -4.96 11.83
C ALA A 189 4.30 -4.77 10.98
N PHE A 190 5.27 -3.98 11.44
CA PHE A 190 6.54 -3.83 10.74
C PHE A 190 7.27 -5.16 10.61
N ALA A 191 7.41 -5.93 11.70
CA ALA A 191 8.04 -7.25 11.67
C ALA A 191 7.35 -8.22 10.69
N GLN A 192 6.02 -8.11 10.53
CA GLN A 192 5.27 -8.87 9.53
C GLN A 192 5.50 -8.36 8.10
N GLN A 193 5.59 -7.04 7.93
CA GLN A 193 5.48 -6.39 6.62
C GLN A 193 6.81 -5.94 6.01
N GLU A 194 7.91 -5.89 6.78
CA GLU A 194 9.21 -5.38 6.34
C GLU A 194 9.71 -6.08 5.07
N THR A 195 9.64 -7.41 5.04
CA THR A 195 10.10 -8.23 3.91
C THR A 195 8.95 -8.79 3.07
N ASN A 196 7.70 -8.41 3.37
CA ASN A 196 6.49 -9.02 2.79
C ASN A 196 6.08 -8.37 1.46
N GLN A 197 7.03 -8.29 0.53
CA GLN A 197 6.86 -7.56 -0.72
C GLN A 197 5.65 -8.03 -1.54
N PHE A 198 5.39 -9.34 -1.64
CA PHE A 198 4.30 -9.88 -2.48
C PHE A 198 3.18 -10.55 -1.69
N GLY A 199 3.15 -10.42 -0.36
CA GLY A 199 2.09 -11.00 0.45
C GLY A 199 0.73 -10.32 0.30
N THR A 200 -0.28 -10.97 0.85
CA THR A 200 -1.68 -10.52 0.81
C THR A 200 -2.07 -9.69 2.03
N ALA A 201 -1.23 -9.63 3.06
CA ALA A 201 -1.48 -8.84 4.24
C ALA A 201 -1.46 -7.34 3.91
N ARG A 202 -2.44 -6.61 4.45
CA ARG A 202 -2.66 -5.17 4.30
C ARG A 202 -2.94 -4.58 5.68
N LYS A 203 -2.42 -3.40 5.98
CA LYS A 203 -2.58 -2.75 7.30
C LYS A 203 -2.83 -1.25 7.15
N ALA A 204 -3.73 -0.72 7.97
CA ALA A 204 -3.87 0.72 8.17
C ALA A 204 -3.84 1.04 9.68
N PHE A 205 -3.01 2.01 10.05
CA PHE A 205 -2.91 2.58 11.39
C PHE A 205 -3.43 4.01 11.35
N LEU A 206 -4.53 4.24 12.04
CA LEU A 206 -5.23 5.52 12.05
C LEU A 206 -5.15 6.14 13.44
N PHE A 207 -4.79 7.40 13.51
CA PHE A 207 -4.60 8.14 14.76
C PHE A 207 -5.67 9.21 14.88
N GLU A 208 -6.51 9.13 15.91
CA GLU A 208 -7.47 10.21 16.21
C GLU A 208 -6.75 11.53 16.54
N PRO A 209 -7.44 12.68 16.46
CA PRO A 209 -6.86 13.96 16.88
C PRO A 209 -6.26 13.91 18.30
N GLY A 210 -4.99 14.30 18.43
CA GLY A 210 -4.26 14.29 19.69
C GLY A 210 -2.75 14.15 19.53
N THR A 211 -2.07 13.73 20.58
CA THR A 211 -0.60 13.60 20.60
C THR A 211 -0.19 12.21 21.08
N TYR A 212 0.75 11.60 20.35
CA TYR A 212 1.20 10.23 20.57
C TYR A 212 2.73 10.19 20.64
N ASP A 213 3.26 9.44 21.60
CA ASP A 213 4.68 9.07 21.63
C ASP A 213 4.83 7.73 20.89
N ALA A 214 5.31 7.76 19.65
CA ALA A 214 5.38 6.59 18.79
C ALA A 214 6.49 6.71 17.73
N ASP A 215 7.07 5.57 17.39
CA ASP A 215 8.00 5.38 16.27
C ASP A 215 7.37 4.38 15.29
N ALA A 216 6.92 4.87 14.15
CA ALA A 216 6.25 4.08 13.13
C ALA A 216 7.18 3.81 11.94
N ASN A 217 7.92 2.70 11.98
CA ASN A 217 8.62 2.19 10.80
C ASN A 217 7.60 1.49 9.88
N VAL A 218 7.47 1.98 8.65
CA VAL A 218 6.39 1.61 7.73
C VAL A 218 6.90 0.59 6.71
N GLY A 219 6.48 -0.67 6.86
CA GLY A 219 6.79 -1.77 5.93
C GLY A 219 5.89 -1.80 4.69
N PHE A 220 5.97 -2.88 3.91
CA PHE A 220 5.10 -3.07 2.74
C PHE A 220 3.61 -3.04 3.13
N TYR A 221 2.76 -2.59 2.21
CA TYR A 221 1.31 -2.53 2.31
C TYR A 221 0.76 -1.97 3.64
N THR A 222 1.43 -0.95 4.16
CA THR A 222 1.09 -0.31 5.41
C THR A 222 0.81 1.17 5.18
N GLN A 223 -0.34 1.63 5.65
CA GLN A 223 -0.69 3.04 5.72
C GLN A 223 -0.62 3.50 7.18
N VAL A 224 0.00 4.65 7.41
CA VAL A 224 -0.07 5.40 8.68
C VAL A 224 -0.74 6.74 8.38
N ALA A 225 -1.85 7.03 9.05
CA ALA A 225 -2.59 8.26 8.80
C ALA A 225 -3.20 8.90 10.05
N GLY A 226 -3.26 10.23 10.06
CA GLY A 226 -4.04 10.97 11.06
C GLY A 226 -5.49 11.19 10.61
N LEU A 227 -6.40 11.19 11.58
CA LEU A 227 -7.84 11.41 11.41
C LEU A 227 -8.26 12.85 11.76
N GLY A 228 -7.32 13.79 11.73
CA GLY A 228 -7.59 15.22 11.84
C GLY A 228 -8.14 15.82 10.54
N LEU A 229 -8.72 17.02 10.60
CA LEU A 229 -8.97 17.77 9.37
C LEU A 229 -7.67 18.44 8.90
N SER A 230 -6.79 18.82 9.82
CA SER A 230 -5.45 19.34 9.58
C SER A 230 -4.38 18.33 10.02
N PRO A 231 -3.19 18.30 9.39
CA PRO A 231 -2.07 17.48 9.86
C PRO A 231 -1.68 17.78 11.31
N ASP A 232 -1.82 19.04 11.75
CA ASP A 232 -1.46 19.45 13.10
C ASP A 232 -2.46 18.99 14.19
N ASP A 233 -3.64 18.50 13.81
CA ASP A 233 -4.60 17.93 14.75
C ASP A 233 -4.09 16.59 15.33
N VAL A 234 -3.18 15.91 14.62
CA VAL A 234 -2.55 14.65 15.02
C VAL A 234 -1.05 14.83 15.08
N THR A 235 -0.46 14.75 16.27
CA THR A 235 0.99 14.90 16.45
C THR A 235 1.63 13.59 16.90
N ILE A 236 2.56 13.07 16.10
CA ILE A 236 3.49 12.01 16.49
C ILE A 236 4.78 12.65 17.02
N ARG A 237 5.06 12.50 18.32
CA ARG A 237 6.35 12.81 18.93
C ARG A 237 7.23 11.57 18.84
N GLY A 238 8.12 11.56 17.86
CA GLY A 238 8.82 10.36 17.38
C GLY A 238 8.92 10.41 15.86
N ALA A 239 8.76 9.29 15.17
CA ALA A 239 9.02 9.20 13.74
C ALA A 239 7.90 8.47 12.98
N VAL A 240 7.71 8.82 11.71
CA VAL A 240 6.91 8.04 10.76
C VAL A 240 7.76 7.86 9.51
N HIS A 241 8.45 6.73 9.46
CA HIS A 241 9.63 6.55 8.62
C HIS A 241 9.60 5.25 7.83
N ALA A 242 10.45 5.17 6.81
CA ALA A 242 10.68 3.95 6.05
C ALA A 242 12.18 3.75 5.86
N GLU A 243 12.63 2.54 6.14
CA GLU A 243 14.04 2.12 6.13
C GLU A 243 14.29 1.05 5.06
N ALA A 244 15.56 0.89 4.65
CA ALA A 244 15.98 -0.12 3.67
C ALA A 244 16.90 -1.19 4.26
N ASP A 245 16.94 -1.32 5.60
CA ASP A 245 17.73 -2.31 6.33
C ASP A 245 17.52 -3.74 5.82
N TRP A 246 16.27 -4.12 5.56
CA TRP A 246 15.90 -5.46 5.06
C TRP A 246 16.59 -5.84 3.76
N PHE A 247 17.00 -4.85 2.97
CA PHE A 247 17.72 -5.01 1.72
C PHE A 247 19.06 -4.27 1.71
N GLN A 248 19.74 -4.24 2.86
CA GLN A 248 21.12 -3.75 3.01
C GLN A 248 21.30 -2.29 2.55
N GLY A 249 20.33 -1.43 2.89
CA GLY A 249 20.30 -0.02 2.52
C GLY A 249 19.82 0.24 1.09
N ASN A 250 19.54 -0.80 0.30
CA ASN A 250 18.99 -0.65 -1.04
C ASN A 250 17.46 -0.45 -0.98
N ALA A 251 17.01 0.79 -1.18
CA ALA A 251 15.60 1.16 -1.16
C ALA A 251 14.89 0.95 -2.50
N THR A 252 15.54 0.40 -3.55
CA THR A 252 14.92 0.22 -4.90
C THR A 252 13.68 -0.67 -4.91
N GLN A 253 13.38 -1.35 -3.80
CA GLN A 253 12.18 -2.19 -3.65
C GLN A 253 11.24 -1.72 -2.52
N ASN A 254 11.48 -0.56 -1.91
CA ASN A 254 10.64 -0.02 -0.85
C ASN A 254 9.34 0.59 -1.40
N PHE A 255 8.43 -0.27 -1.83
CA PHE A 255 7.16 0.08 -2.47
C PHE A 255 5.95 0.06 -1.50
N TRP A 256 4.79 0.41 -2.06
CA TRP A 256 3.43 0.14 -1.56
C TRP A 256 3.22 0.48 -0.09
N ARG A 257 3.47 1.72 0.31
CA ARG A 257 3.29 2.19 1.69
C ARG A 257 2.86 3.64 1.70
N SER A 258 2.34 4.17 2.79
CA SER A 258 1.93 5.59 2.80
C SER A 258 1.96 6.21 4.18
N ALA A 259 2.26 7.50 4.21
CA ALA A 259 2.11 8.37 5.37
C ALA A 259 1.20 9.55 4.99
N GLU A 260 0.16 9.82 5.80
CA GLU A 260 -0.84 10.84 5.45
C GLU A 260 -1.40 11.65 6.63
N ASN A 261 -1.58 12.95 6.45
CA ASN A 261 -2.43 13.81 7.30
C ASN A 261 -2.09 13.80 8.80
N LEU A 262 -0.81 13.94 9.12
CA LEU A 262 -0.33 14.03 10.50
C LEU A 262 0.90 14.93 10.58
N SER A 263 1.22 15.38 11.79
CA SER A 263 2.46 16.08 12.08
C SER A 263 3.44 15.15 12.78
N VAL A 264 4.73 15.26 12.45
CA VAL A 264 5.80 14.46 13.04
C VAL A 264 6.83 15.38 13.65
N THR A 265 7.24 15.08 14.88
CA THR A 265 8.35 15.77 15.58
C THR A 265 9.43 14.74 15.91
N PRO A 266 10.42 14.54 15.02
CA PRO A 266 11.51 13.59 15.22
C PRO A 266 12.38 13.99 16.41
N ALA A 267 12.67 13.03 17.29
CA ALA A 267 13.52 13.27 18.46
C ALA A 267 14.95 13.68 18.07
N SER A 268 15.46 13.19 16.94
CA SER A 268 16.77 13.54 16.37
C SER A 268 16.77 14.87 15.59
N GLY A 269 15.58 15.45 15.35
CA GLY A 269 15.38 16.56 14.41
C GLY A 269 15.36 16.17 12.93
N THR A 270 15.53 14.89 12.58
CA THR A 270 15.49 14.40 11.20
C THR A 270 14.66 13.11 11.12
N ASP A 271 13.71 13.07 10.19
CA ASP A 271 12.97 11.86 9.83
C ASP A 271 13.52 11.26 8.53
N ARG A 272 13.16 10.00 8.22
CA ARG A 272 13.60 9.31 7.02
C ARG A 272 12.46 8.68 6.25
N TRP A 273 12.43 8.88 4.94
CA TRP A 273 11.47 8.25 4.04
C TRP A 273 12.23 7.64 2.86
N ALA A 274 13.01 6.59 3.14
CA ALA A 274 13.85 5.89 2.17
C ALA A 274 13.00 4.92 1.34
N VAL A 275 12.37 5.44 0.28
CA VAL A 275 11.38 4.71 -0.52
C VAL A 275 11.71 4.70 -2.00
N SER A 276 10.99 3.87 -2.75
CA SER A 276 10.91 3.96 -4.21
C SER A 276 9.48 4.31 -4.68
N GLN A 277 8.98 3.73 -5.77
CA GLN A 277 7.67 4.05 -6.34
C GLN A 277 6.50 3.61 -5.42
N ALA A 278 5.31 4.20 -5.63
CA ALA A 278 4.06 3.91 -4.89
C ALA A 278 4.18 4.03 -3.36
N ALA A 279 4.93 5.05 -2.91
CA ALA A 279 5.15 5.34 -1.50
C ALA A 279 4.83 6.81 -1.15
N PRO A 280 3.57 7.26 -1.29
CA PRO A 280 3.23 8.68 -1.13
C PRO A 280 3.49 9.19 0.30
N TYR A 281 4.03 10.42 0.36
CA TYR A 281 4.16 11.21 1.58
C TYR A 281 3.28 12.47 1.46
N ARG A 282 2.02 12.36 1.91
CA ARG A 282 0.99 13.36 1.64
C ARG A 282 0.54 14.10 2.88
N ARG A 283 0.35 15.40 2.76
CA ARG A 283 -0.31 16.19 3.81
C ARG A 283 0.36 16.01 5.18
N ILE A 284 1.70 15.95 5.19
CA ILE A 284 2.47 15.81 6.43
C ILE A 284 2.96 17.19 6.88
N HIS A 285 2.97 17.43 8.18
CA HIS A 285 3.75 18.52 8.77
C HIS A 285 4.94 17.96 9.54
N LEU A 286 6.09 17.90 8.87
CA LEU A 286 7.32 17.43 9.48
C LEU A 286 8.05 18.60 10.14
N ARG A 287 8.09 18.59 11.48
CA ARG A 287 8.76 19.59 12.32
C ARG A 287 10.24 19.24 12.49
N GLY A 288 10.95 19.16 11.36
CA GLY A 288 12.35 18.73 11.30
C GLY A 288 12.87 18.66 9.87
N ASN A 289 13.99 17.95 9.68
CA ASN A 289 14.55 17.63 8.38
C ASN A 289 14.00 16.29 7.86
N LEU A 290 14.10 16.07 6.54
CA LEU A 290 13.72 14.82 5.89
C LEU A 290 14.88 14.27 5.06
N GLN A 291 15.24 13.01 5.29
CA GLN A 291 16.17 12.26 4.44
C GLN A 291 15.39 11.26 3.58
N LEU A 292 15.67 11.21 2.27
CA LEU A 292 14.93 10.38 1.32
C LEU A 292 15.65 9.09 0.91
N ASP A 293 16.82 8.80 1.48
CA ASP A 293 17.58 7.58 1.24
C ASP A 293 18.09 6.95 2.53
N ASP A 294 18.64 5.75 2.41
CA ASP A 294 19.26 5.00 3.50
C ASP A 294 20.70 4.57 3.12
N GLY A 295 21.39 5.42 2.35
CA GLY A 295 22.77 5.25 1.95
C GLY A 295 23.03 4.31 0.76
N GLY A 296 22.09 3.43 0.39
CA GLY A 296 22.14 2.60 -0.82
C GLY A 296 21.40 3.21 -2.01
N TRP A 297 21.06 2.41 -3.03
CA TRP A 297 20.27 2.91 -4.18
C TRP A 297 18.82 3.20 -3.79
N SER A 298 18.21 4.21 -4.42
CA SER A 298 16.82 4.58 -4.17
C SER A 298 16.19 5.19 -5.43
N SER A 299 14.92 4.85 -5.72
CA SER A 299 14.22 5.21 -6.97
C SER A 299 12.80 5.71 -6.68
N GLY A 300 12.70 6.60 -5.70
CA GLY A 300 11.50 7.35 -5.39
C GLY A 300 11.23 8.43 -6.44
N GLY A 301 10.30 9.33 -6.20
CA GLY A 301 9.33 9.28 -5.12
C GLY A 301 8.40 10.47 -5.24
N TYR A 302 7.45 10.54 -4.32
CA TYR A 302 6.34 11.48 -4.43
C TYR A 302 6.02 12.08 -3.06
N MET A 303 5.98 13.41 -3.04
CA MET A 303 5.51 14.19 -1.89
C MET A 303 4.55 15.29 -2.35
N ALA A 304 3.44 15.44 -1.64
CA ALA A 304 2.43 16.43 -1.97
C ALA A 304 1.73 17.02 -0.75
N ASP A 305 1.32 18.28 -0.86
CA ASP A 305 0.58 18.99 0.19
C ASP A 305 1.29 19.00 1.55
N THR A 306 2.62 18.86 1.54
CA THR A 306 3.43 18.60 2.74
C THR A 306 4.25 19.83 3.12
N LYS A 307 4.37 20.05 4.43
CA LYS A 307 5.26 21.06 5.01
C LYS A 307 6.40 20.37 5.73
N VAL A 308 7.63 20.65 5.32
CA VAL A 308 8.86 20.26 6.03
C VAL A 308 9.50 21.55 6.54
N ASP A 309 9.55 21.72 7.86
CA ASP A 309 10.10 22.95 8.47
C ASP A 309 11.60 23.11 8.19
N GLY A 310 12.32 21.99 8.12
CA GLY A 310 13.76 21.93 7.88
C GLY A 310 14.15 21.67 6.43
N GLN A 311 15.32 21.06 6.25
CA GLN A 311 15.86 20.69 4.96
C GLN A 311 15.38 19.30 4.53
N VAL A 312 14.99 19.17 3.26
CA VAL A 312 14.87 17.88 2.60
C VAL A 312 16.17 17.55 1.88
N ARG A 313 16.71 16.35 2.12
CA ARG A 313 17.90 15.82 1.46
C ARG A 313 17.51 14.61 0.62
N SER A 314 17.73 14.71 -0.70
CA SER A 314 17.44 13.60 -1.62
C SER A 314 18.36 12.40 -1.40
N GLY A 315 19.60 12.66 -0.96
CA GLY A 315 20.62 11.62 -0.87
C GLY A 315 20.87 10.94 -2.22
N SER A 316 20.85 9.61 -2.25
CA SER A 316 21.05 8.81 -3.46
C SER A 316 19.85 8.73 -4.43
N GLN A 317 18.71 9.34 -4.07
CA GLN A 317 17.47 9.25 -4.87
C GLN A 317 17.74 9.60 -6.33
N GLN A 318 17.35 8.69 -7.24
CA GLN A 318 17.51 8.89 -8.68
C GLN A 318 16.68 10.07 -9.18
N GLN A 319 15.43 10.14 -8.73
CA GLN A 319 14.47 11.17 -9.11
C GLN A 319 13.50 11.44 -7.97
N TRP A 320 12.73 12.54 -8.05
CA TRP A 320 11.67 12.84 -7.09
C TRP A 320 10.70 13.90 -7.62
N LEU A 321 9.39 13.77 -7.32
CA LEU A 321 8.41 14.83 -7.47
C LEU A 321 8.01 15.40 -6.11
N THR A 322 8.09 16.73 -5.97
CA THR A 322 7.49 17.47 -4.85
C THR A 322 6.49 18.50 -5.37
N ARG A 323 5.19 18.32 -5.09
CA ARG A 323 4.15 19.27 -5.53
C ARG A 323 3.41 19.96 -4.38
N ASN A 324 2.98 21.20 -4.60
CA ASN A 324 2.18 22.00 -3.66
C ASN A 324 2.65 21.90 -2.21
N SER A 325 3.96 21.94 -2.00
CA SER A 325 4.57 21.72 -0.70
C SER A 325 5.34 22.95 -0.24
N GLN A 326 5.71 22.98 1.04
CA GLN A 326 6.55 24.03 1.60
C GLN A 326 7.72 23.40 2.34
N LEU A 327 8.94 23.67 1.88
CA LEU A 327 10.17 23.15 2.48
C LEU A 327 10.96 24.30 3.11
N GLY A 328 11.73 24.05 4.16
CA GLY A 328 12.73 25.01 4.64
C GLY A 328 13.85 25.18 3.61
N SER A 329 14.35 24.07 3.05
CA SER A 329 15.23 24.04 1.87
C SER A 329 15.26 22.64 1.25
N TRP A 330 15.88 22.52 0.07
CA TRP A 330 16.19 21.25 -0.57
C TRP A 330 17.69 21.14 -0.86
N THR A 331 18.25 19.94 -0.75
CA THR A 331 19.62 19.61 -1.18
C THR A 331 19.71 18.22 -1.79
N GLY A 332 20.71 18.03 -2.64
CA GLY A 332 20.97 16.79 -3.35
C GLY A 332 20.17 16.68 -4.66
N SER A 333 20.70 15.88 -5.57
CA SER A 333 20.13 15.57 -6.87
C SER A 333 20.84 14.36 -7.45
N ASN A 334 20.16 13.60 -8.30
CA ASN A 334 20.81 12.62 -9.16
C ASN A 334 20.43 12.88 -10.62
N TRP A 335 19.27 12.41 -11.10
CA TRP A 335 18.90 12.53 -12.52
C TRP A 335 17.73 13.47 -12.80
N ASN A 336 16.68 13.48 -11.96
CA ASN A 336 15.47 14.25 -12.25
C ASN A 336 14.70 14.65 -10.99
N MET A 337 14.98 15.83 -10.41
CA MET A 337 14.22 16.34 -9.26
C MET A 337 13.28 17.46 -9.71
N VAL A 338 11.98 17.22 -9.57
CA VAL A 338 10.92 18.09 -10.11
C VAL A 338 10.11 18.70 -8.98
N PHE A 339 9.89 20.00 -9.07
CA PHE A 339 9.13 20.80 -8.11
C PHE A 339 8.00 21.53 -8.81
N VAL A 340 6.76 21.39 -8.35
CA VAL A 340 5.59 21.99 -9.00
C VAL A 340 4.70 22.67 -7.97
N GLY A 341 4.52 23.99 -8.07
CA GLY A 341 3.75 24.71 -7.05
C GLY A 341 4.38 24.69 -5.66
N SER A 342 5.65 24.31 -5.52
CA SER A 342 6.30 24.14 -4.21
C SER A 342 7.14 25.36 -3.82
N LYS A 343 7.23 25.63 -2.52
CA LYS A 343 7.98 26.75 -1.92
C LYS A 343 9.21 26.24 -1.18
N GLY A 344 10.26 27.08 -1.11
CA GLY A 344 11.54 26.71 -0.47
C GLY A 344 12.33 25.66 -1.26
N VAL A 345 12.12 25.61 -2.56
CA VAL A 345 12.76 24.70 -3.52
C VAL A 345 13.77 25.49 -4.38
N PRO A 346 14.79 24.82 -4.97
CA PRO A 346 15.73 25.48 -5.88
C PRO A 346 15.02 26.02 -7.13
N ALA A 347 15.67 26.96 -7.82
CA ALA A 347 15.24 27.35 -9.16
C ALA A 347 15.59 26.26 -10.19
N THR A 348 14.96 26.28 -11.36
CA THR A 348 15.33 25.40 -12.49
C THR A 348 16.81 25.59 -12.85
N SER A 349 17.54 24.48 -12.93
CA SER A 349 18.97 24.46 -13.27
C SER A 349 19.37 23.23 -14.10
N PHE A 350 18.40 22.46 -14.59
CA PHE A 350 18.66 21.33 -15.48
C PHE A 350 19.53 21.78 -16.67
N PRO A 351 20.60 21.02 -17.03
CA PRO A 351 20.90 19.65 -16.59
C PRO A 351 21.69 19.54 -15.28
N ASN A 352 22.30 20.61 -14.75
CA ASN A 352 23.21 20.51 -13.62
C ASN A 352 23.14 21.67 -12.61
N PRO A 353 22.69 21.43 -11.36
CA PRO A 353 22.02 20.20 -10.91
C PRO A 353 20.67 20.00 -11.64
N PRO A 354 20.20 18.75 -11.83
CA PRO A 354 18.98 18.46 -12.60
C PRO A 354 17.71 18.77 -11.82
N TYR A 355 17.46 20.07 -11.67
CA TYR A 355 16.27 20.64 -11.06
C TYR A 355 15.34 21.21 -12.12
N THR A 356 14.09 20.75 -12.12
CA THR A 356 12.98 21.30 -12.89
C THR A 356 11.99 21.94 -11.93
N THR A 357 11.75 23.24 -12.06
CA THR A 357 10.83 23.98 -11.17
C THR A 357 9.75 24.70 -11.96
N VAL A 358 8.50 24.37 -11.63
CA VAL A 358 7.30 25.02 -12.14
C VAL A 358 6.63 25.76 -10.99
N ALA A 359 6.43 27.07 -11.14
CA ALA A 359 6.02 27.94 -10.03
C ALA A 359 4.64 27.61 -9.45
N GLN A 360 3.71 27.12 -10.27
CA GLN A 360 2.34 26.83 -9.90
C GLN A 360 1.87 25.54 -10.55
N SER A 361 1.05 24.77 -9.84
CA SER A 361 0.36 23.63 -10.42
C SER A 361 -0.92 24.14 -11.12
N PRO A 362 -1.07 23.98 -12.44
CA PRO A 362 -2.15 24.64 -13.19
C PRO A 362 -3.56 24.20 -12.75
N VAL A 363 -3.73 22.91 -12.50
CA VAL A 363 -4.97 22.31 -11.97
C VAL A 363 -4.61 21.16 -11.05
N THR A 364 -5.18 21.15 -9.85
CA THR A 364 -4.90 20.14 -8.83
C THR A 364 -6.13 19.88 -8.00
N ARG A 365 -6.26 18.68 -7.45
CA ARG A 365 -7.18 18.36 -6.36
C ARG A 365 -6.37 17.55 -5.35
N GLU A 366 -6.50 17.84 -4.06
CA GLU A 366 -5.84 16.97 -3.06
C GLU A 366 -6.66 15.70 -2.86
N LYS A 367 -5.98 14.60 -2.50
CA LYS A 367 -6.60 13.29 -2.31
C LYS A 367 -7.69 13.35 -1.22
N PRO A 368 -8.86 12.70 -1.41
CA PRO A 368 -9.82 12.51 -0.33
C PRO A 368 -9.24 11.69 0.83
N PHE A 369 -9.62 12.02 2.06
CA PHE A 369 -9.12 11.32 3.25
C PHE A 369 -10.19 11.17 4.33
N LEU A 370 -10.08 10.09 5.10
CA LEU A 370 -10.93 9.81 6.26
C LEU A 370 -10.50 10.70 7.43
N TYR A 371 -11.46 11.29 8.14
CA TYR A 371 -11.20 12.09 9.33
C TYR A 371 -12.37 12.04 10.32
N ILE A 372 -12.12 12.55 11.53
CA ILE A 372 -13.12 12.73 12.59
C ILE A 372 -13.29 14.24 12.81
N ASP A 373 -14.52 14.72 12.71
CA ASP A 373 -14.81 16.13 12.97
C ASP A 373 -14.83 16.46 14.48
N SER A 374 -14.97 17.75 14.81
CA SER A 374 -15.00 18.21 16.21
C SER A 374 -16.18 17.67 17.03
N ALA A 375 -17.19 17.07 16.38
CA ALA A 375 -18.33 16.42 17.04
C ALA A 375 -18.13 14.90 17.20
N GLY A 376 -16.99 14.36 16.78
CA GLY A 376 -16.70 12.93 16.82
C GLY A 376 -17.30 12.14 15.65
N ALA A 377 -17.81 12.82 14.62
CA ALA A 377 -18.40 12.16 13.47
C ALA A 377 -17.33 11.77 12.44
N TRP A 378 -17.36 10.50 12.01
CA TRP A 378 -16.49 9.97 10.97
C TRP A 378 -16.96 10.42 9.59
N LYS A 379 -16.05 11.00 8.82
CA LYS A 379 -16.33 11.62 7.53
C LYS A 379 -15.17 11.39 6.56
N VAL A 380 -15.45 11.51 5.28
CA VAL A 380 -14.43 11.66 4.24
C VAL A 380 -14.42 13.11 3.80
N PHE A 381 -13.29 13.79 3.96
CA PHE A 381 -13.09 15.11 3.38
C PHE A 381 -12.70 14.96 1.91
N VAL A 382 -13.40 15.68 1.04
CA VAL A 382 -13.15 15.75 -0.41
C VAL A 382 -12.66 17.17 -0.72
N PRO A 383 -11.34 17.38 -0.84
CA PRO A 383 -10.79 18.69 -1.17
C PRO A 383 -11.32 19.22 -2.51
N ALA A 384 -11.57 20.52 -2.57
CA ALA A 384 -11.96 21.19 -3.82
C ALA A 384 -10.81 21.17 -4.83
N SER A 385 -11.15 21.26 -6.12
CA SER A 385 -10.16 21.54 -7.18
C SER A 385 -9.58 22.95 -6.99
N ARG A 386 -8.30 23.11 -7.32
CA ARG A 386 -7.55 24.35 -7.22
C ARG A 386 -6.81 24.60 -8.52
N THR A 387 -6.90 25.82 -9.01
CA THR A 387 -6.15 26.28 -10.20
C THR A 387 -4.95 27.12 -9.81
N ASN A 388 -3.84 26.99 -10.54
CA ASN A 388 -2.61 27.74 -10.32
C ASN A 388 -2.14 27.70 -8.84
N SER A 389 -2.27 26.54 -8.23
CA SER A 389 -2.03 26.34 -6.80
C SER A 389 -0.53 26.35 -6.46
N SER A 390 -0.21 26.82 -5.25
CA SER A 390 1.15 26.78 -4.72
C SER A 390 1.14 26.69 -3.19
N GLY A 391 2.04 25.88 -2.65
CA GLY A 391 2.13 25.56 -1.23
C GLY A 391 0.96 24.70 -0.74
N VAL A 392 1.00 24.40 0.55
CA VAL A 392 0.05 23.47 1.18
C VAL A 392 -1.35 24.07 1.30
N SER A 393 -2.37 23.24 1.14
CA SER A 393 -3.80 23.54 1.17
C SER A 393 -4.33 23.95 2.54
N TRP A 394 -3.63 23.56 3.61
CA TRP A 394 -4.13 23.60 4.98
C TRP A 394 -3.44 24.65 5.88
N SER A 395 -2.45 25.37 5.36
CA SER A 395 -1.68 26.35 6.15
C SER A 395 -2.43 27.63 6.49
N SER A 396 -3.53 27.93 5.78
CA SER A 396 -4.30 29.18 5.93
C SER A 396 -5.68 28.98 6.56
N GLY A 397 -5.87 27.86 7.26
CA GLY A 397 -7.13 27.47 7.88
C GLY A 397 -7.73 26.23 7.23
N THR A 398 -9.05 26.07 7.38
CA THR A 398 -9.78 24.93 6.82
C THR A 398 -9.67 24.94 5.29
N PRO A 399 -9.14 23.88 4.67
CA PRO A 399 -9.10 23.80 3.21
C PRO A 399 -10.52 23.80 2.63
N GLU A 400 -10.68 24.38 1.44
CA GLU A 400 -11.95 24.30 0.71
C GLU A 400 -12.23 22.85 0.28
N GLY A 401 -13.49 22.43 0.43
CA GLY A 401 -13.93 21.08 0.12
C GLY A 401 -15.22 20.70 0.84
N THR A 402 -15.67 19.47 0.61
CA THR A 402 -16.92 18.94 1.17
C THR A 402 -16.61 17.79 2.12
N SER A 403 -17.37 17.65 3.20
CA SER A 403 -17.25 16.51 4.11
C SER A 403 -18.45 15.58 3.97
N LEU A 404 -18.21 14.38 3.45
CA LEU A 404 -19.22 13.35 3.27
C LEU A 404 -19.32 12.50 4.54
N PRO A 405 -20.50 12.29 5.13
CA PRO A 405 -20.65 11.42 6.29
C PRO A 405 -20.36 9.97 5.92
N LEU A 406 -19.75 9.20 6.82
CA LEU A 406 -19.44 7.79 6.54
C LEU A 406 -20.70 6.94 6.25
N SER A 407 -21.88 7.39 6.66
CA SER A 407 -23.17 6.78 6.29
C SER A 407 -23.43 6.76 4.78
N ASP A 408 -22.77 7.63 4.00
CA ASP A 408 -22.91 7.70 2.54
C ASP A 408 -21.96 6.72 1.82
N PHE A 409 -21.13 6.00 2.57
CA PHE A 409 -20.21 5.00 2.06
C PHE A 409 -20.72 3.59 2.32
N PHE A 410 -20.52 2.71 1.34
CA PHE A 410 -20.46 1.29 1.58
C PHE A 410 -19.04 0.92 2.02
N ILE A 411 -18.91 0.43 3.26
CA ILE A 411 -17.63 0.01 3.82
C ILE A 411 -17.34 -1.42 3.33
N VAL A 412 -16.45 -1.54 2.34
CA VAL A 412 -16.05 -2.81 1.75
C VAL A 412 -15.02 -3.48 2.64
N LYS A 413 -15.31 -4.71 3.07
CA LYS A 413 -14.46 -5.54 3.95
C LYS A 413 -14.15 -6.87 3.28
N PRO A 414 -13.09 -7.59 3.71
CA PRO A 414 -12.79 -8.92 3.19
C PRO A 414 -14.03 -9.82 3.16
N GLY A 415 -14.30 -10.44 2.00
CA GLY A 415 -15.50 -11.24 1.74
C GLY A 415 -16.62 -10.52 0.99
N ALA A 416 -16.58 -9.18 0.85
CA ALA A 416 -17.51 -8.44 0.01
C ALA A 416 -17.32 -8.81 -1.48
N THR A 417 -18.43 -8.93 -2.20
CA THR A 417 -18.44 -9.31 -3.62
C THR A 417 -18.50 -8.09 -4.53
N ALA A 418 -18.04 -8.24 -5.78
CA ALA A 418 -18.20 -7.22 -6.82
C ALA A 418 -19.67 -6.83 -7.07
N ALA A 419 -20.61 -7.78 -6.91
CA ALA A 419 -22.04 -7.51 -7.01
C ALA A 419 -22.51 -6.52 -5.91
N GLN A 420 -22.14 -6.77 -4.66
CA GLN A 420 -22.50 -5.88 -3.54
C GLN A 420 -21.90 -4.49 -3.70
N MET A 421 -20.65 -4.40 -4.17
CA MET A 421 -20.01 -3.12 -4.47
C MET A 421 -20.76 -2.37 -5.60
N ASN A 422 -21.15 -3.06 -6.67
CA ASN A 422 -21.94 -2.48 -7.75
C ASN A 422 -23.35 -2.07 -7.31
N ASP A 423 -24.02 -2.86 -6.48
CA ASP A 423 -25.34 -2.52 -5.95
C ASP A 423 -25.27 -1.23 -5.11
N ALA A 424 -24.21 -1.08 -4.30
CA ALA A 424 -23.96 0.13 -3.54
C ALA A 424 -23.72 1.36 -4.45
N LEU A 425 -22.84 1.23 -5.45
CA LEU A 425 -22.58 2.29 -6.43
C LEU A 425 -23.86 2.68 -7.19
N ALA A 426 -24.66 1.70 -7.62
CA ALA A 426 -25.93 1.93 -8.31
C ALA A 426 -26.95 2.65 -7.42
N ALA A 427 -26.93 2.39 -6.11
CA ALA A 427 -27.74 3.08 -5.10
C ALA A 427 -27.21 4.47 -4.74
N GLY A 428 -26.12 4.94 -5.36
CA GLY A 428 -25.53 6.25 -5.12
C GLY A 428 -24.63 6.31 -3.88
N LYS A 429 -24.18 5.17 -3.36
CA LYS A 429 -23.16 5.14 -2.30
C LYS A 429 -21.77 5.32 -2.88
N HIS A 430 -20.92 5.95 -2.09
CA HIS A 430 -19.47 5.91 -2.27
C HIS A 430 -18.91 4.57 -1.79
N LEU A 431 -17.64 4.29 -2.08
CA LEU A 431 -16.94 3.10 -1.57
C LEU A 431 -15.79 3.51 -0.66
N LEU A 432 -15.76 2.96 0.56
CA LEU A 432 -14.58 2.96 1.41
C LEU A 432 -14.06 1.53 1.49
N ILE A 433 -12.96 1.25 0.80
CA ILE A 433 -12.40 -0.09 0.70
C ILE A 433 -11.33 -0.27 1.77
N THR A 434 -11.63 -1.09 2.77
CA THR A 434 -10.72 -1.32 3.89
C THR A 434 -9.56 -2.23 3.48
N PRO A 435 -8.45 -2.29 4.24
CA PRO A 435 -7.25 -2.98 3.79
C PRO A 435 -7.51 -4.48 3.56
N GLY A 436 -7.26 -4.93 2.33
CA GLY A 436 -7.50 -6.31 1.89
C GLY A 436 -7.18 -6.51 0.41
N VAL A 437 -7.30 -7.75 -0.05
CA VAL A 437 -7.20 -8.14 -1.46
C VAL A 437 -8.57 -8.66 -1.89
N TYR A 438 -9.14 -8.05 -2.92
CA TYR A 438 -10.53 -8.23 -3.34
C TYR A 438 -10.57 -8.75 -4.77
N HIS A 439 -10.99 -10.01 -4.91
CA HIS A 439 -11.20 -10.64 -6.20
C HIS A 439 -12.55 -10.21 -6.81
N LEU A 440 -12.51 -9.78 -8.07
CA LEU A 440 -13.64 -9.23 -8.79
C LEU A 440 -14.06 -10.17 -9.90
N SER A 441 -15.22 -10.82 -9.72
CA SER A 441 -15.84 -11.67 -10.75
C SER A 441 -16.54 -10.89 -11.87
N GLN A 442 -16.71 -9.57 -11.68
CA GLN A 442 -17.29 -8.65 -12.65
C GLN A 442 -16.70 -7.24 -12.44
N THR A 443 -16.74 -6.42 -13.48
CA THR A 443 -16.30 -5.02 -13.45
C THR A 443 -17.10 -4.17 -12.48
N LEU A 444 -16.41 -3.40 -11.65
CA LEU A 444 -17.01 -2.33 -10.85
C LEU A 444 -17.38 -1.14 -11.74
N LYS A 445 -18.61 -0.62 -11.62
CA LYS A 445 -19.12 0.43 -12.52
C LYS A 445 -19.47 1.69 -11.74
N VAL A 446 -18.61 2.70 -11.83
CA VAL A 446 -18.88 4.03 -11.30
C VAL A 446 -19.60 4.85 -12.36
N THR A 447 -20.88 5.17 -12.10
CA THR A 447 -21.75 5.81 -13.10
C THR A 447 -22.38 7.13 -12.63
N LYS A 448 -22.13 7.50 -11.37
CA LYS A 448 -22.67 8.72 -10.77
C LYS A 448 -21.55 9.76 -10.65
N PRO A 449 -21.83 11.05 -10.94
CA PRO A 449 -20.85 12.10 -10.69
C PRO A 449 -20.48 12.15 -9.21
N ASP A 450 -19.33 12.74 -8.90
CA ASP A 450 -18.84 12.96 -7.52
C ASP A 450 -18.63 11.70 -6.69
N THR A 451 -18.60 10.53 -7.33
CA THR A 451 -18.43 9.27 -6.59
C THR A 451 -16.99 9.17 -6.09
N VAL A 452 -16.82 9.08 -4.77
CA VAL A 452 -15.57 8.71 -4.12
C VAL A 452 -15.42 7.18 -4.02
N VAL A 453 -14.29 6.66 -4.48
CA VAL A 453 -13.79 5.32 -4.20
C VAL A 453 -12.44 5.46 -3.50
N LEU A 454 -12.44 5.32 -2.18
CA LEU A 454 -11.27 5.50 -1.32
C LEU A 454 -10.80 4.15 -0.75
N GLY A 455 -9.57 3.77 -1.04
CA GLY A 455 -8.88 2.62 -0.44
C GLY A 455 -8.06 3.02 0.78
N LEU A 456 -8.06 2.16 1.80
CA LEU A 456 -7.18 2.23 2.96
C LEU A 456 -6.15 1.11 2.92
N GLY A 457 -4.93 1.38 3.40
CA GLY A 457 -3.88 0.37 3.58
C GLY A 457 -3.53 -0.40 2.31
N LEU A 458 -3.49 0.30 1.16
CA LEU A 458 -3.19 -0.27 -0.16
C LEU A 458 -4.20 -1.37 -0.54
N ALA A 459 -5.50 -1.09 -0.33
CA ALA A 459 -6.58 -1.96 -0.74
C ALA A 459 -6.41 -2.37 -2.21
N THR A 460 -6.48 -3.69 -2.45
CA THR A 460 -6.08 -4.26 -3.74
C THR A 460 -7.27 -4.88 -4.44
N LEU A 461 -7.52 -4.51 -5.70
CA LEU A 461 -8.54 -5.08 -6.57
C LEU A 461 -7.87 -6.03 -7.57
N VAL A 462 -8.37 -7.26 -7.66
CA VAL A 462 -7.87 -8.30 -8.58
C VAL A 462 -9.00 -8.69 -9.53
N PRO A 463 -8.98 -8.30 -10.81
CA PRO A 463 -9.99 -8.76 -11.76
C PRO A 463 -9.76 -10.23 -12.12
N ASP A 464 -10.77 -11.06 -11.89
CA ASP A 464 -10.77 -12.46 -12.30
C ASP A 464 -11.32 -12.60 -13.73
N ASN A 465 -10.98 -13.70 -14.41
CA ASN A 465 -11.55 -14.07 -15.71
C ASN A 465 -11.36 -13.02 -16.83
N GLY A 466 -10.38 -12.11 -16.69
CA GLY A 466 -10.04 -11.12 -17.71
C GLY A 466 -11.01 -9.94 -17.80
N VAL A 467 -11.83 -9.71 -16.77
CA VAL A 467 -12.67 -8.51 -16.69
C VAL A 467 -11.84 -7.26 -16.45
N THR A 468 -12.34 -6.08 -16.83
CA THR A 468 -11.79 -4.82 -16.32
C THR A 468 -12.14 -4.69 -14.85
N ALA A 469 -11.21 -4.27 -13.99
CA ALA A 469 -11.45 -4.16 -12.55
C ALA A 469 -12.49 -3.09 -12.25
N LEU A 470 -12.33 -1.90 -12.84
CA LEU A 470 -13.21 -0.75 -12.63
C LEU A 470 -13.35 0.07 -13.90
N THR A 471 -14.58 0.54 -14.17
CA THR A 471 -14.86 1.52 -15.21
C THR A 471 -15.58 2.72 -14.61
N VAL A 472 -15.26 3.91 -15.12
CA VAL A 472 -15.93 5.16 -14.79
C VAL A 472 -16.67 5.65 -16.04
N ALA A 473 -17.94 6.05 -15.89
CA ALA A 473 -18.71 6.70 -16.95
C ALA A 473 -18.14 8.09 -17.28
N ASP A 474 -18.55 8.69 -18.40
CA ASP A 474 -18.20 10.07 -18.76
C ASP A 474 -19.02 11.06 -17.89
N VAL A 475 -18.59 11.23 -16.63
CA VAL A 475 -19.28 12.02 -15.59
C VAL A 475 -18.28 12.84 -14.77
N ASP A 476 -18.77 13.97 -14.26
CA ASP A 476 -17.98 14.90 -13.45
C ASP A 476 -17.48 14.28 -12.14
N GLY A 477 -16.35 14.78 -11.67
CA GLY A 477 -16.03 14.80 -10.26
C GLY A 477 -15.66 13.47 -9.61
N VAL A 478 -15.59 12.33 -10.31
CA VAL A 478 -15.23 11.04 -9.66
C VAL A 478 -13.83 11.08 -9.05
N GLN A 479 -13.65 10.55 -7.83
CA GLN A 479 -12.34 10.42 -7.18
C GLN A 479 -12.03 8.95 -6.92
N LEU A 480 -10.97 8.42 -7.55
CA LEU A 480 -10.40 7.12 -7.19
C LEU A 480 -9.10 7.35 -6.43
N ALA A 481 -8.97 6.78 -5.23
CA ALA A 481 -7.86 7.11 -4.34
C ALA A 481 -7.35 5.90 -3.54
N GLY A 482 -6.03 5.70 -3.48
CA GLY A 482 -5.39 4.73 -2.56
C GLY A 482 -5.65 3.26 -2.93
N LEU A 483 -5.62 2.94 -4.22
CA LEU A 483 -5.93 1.61 -4.74
C LEU A 483 -4.72 0.97 -5.42
N LEU A 484 -4.53 -0.33 -5.20
CA LEU A 484 -3.69 -1.17 -6.06
C LEU A 484 -4.60 -2.02 -6.95
N ILE A 485 -4.43 -1.96 -8.26
CA ILE A 485 -5.11 -2.84 -9.22
C ILE A 485 -4.10 -3.89 -9.69
N ASP A 486 -4.28 -5.12 -9.24
CA ASP A 486 -3.33 -6.21 -9.46
C ASP A 486 -3.91 -7.21 -10.47
N ALA A 487 -3.26 -7.37 -11.62
CA ALA A 487 -3.82 -8.11 -12.74
C ALA A 487 -4.01 -9.60 -12.41
N GLY A 488 -5.17 -10.14 -12.76
CA GLY A 488 -5.44 -11.57 -12.69
C GLY A 488 -4.68 -12.39 -13.73
N THR A 489 -4.74 -13.71 -13.60
CA THR A 489 -4.04 -14.67 -14.48
C THR A 489 -4.56 -14.68 -15.92
N THR A 490 -5.85 -14.38 -16.11
CA THR A 490 -6.47 -14.21 -17.43
C THR A 490 -6.28 -12.77 -17.91
N ASN A 491 -5.83 -12.61 -19.15
CA ASN A 491 -5.55 -11.30 -19.73
C ASN A 491 -6.80 -10.42 -19.74
N SER A 492 -6.73 -9.29 -19.04
CA SER A 492 -7.75 -8.24 -19.14
C SER A 492 -7.43 -7.32 -20.31
N ALA A 493 -8.44 -6.89 -21.09
CA ALA A 493 -8.20 -5.93 -22.17
C ALA A 493 -7.64 -4.61 -21.61
N GLN A 494 -8.26 -4.13 -20.53
CA GLN A 494 -7.74 -3.05 -19.70
C GLN A 494 -8.07 -3.29 -18.22
N LEU A 495 -7.25 -2.80 -17.29
CA LEU A 495 -7.51 -2.94 -15.84
C LEU A 495 -8.40 -1.82 -15.29
N LEU A 496 -8.20 -0.57 -15.74
CA LEU A 496 -9.02 0.59 -15.40
C LEU A 496 -9.38 1.40 -16.66
N GLU A 497 -10.65 1.82 -16.74
CA GLU A 497 -11.15 2.75 -17.75
C GLU A 497 -11.74 4.02 -17.11
N MET A 498 -11.24 5.19 -17.49
CA MET A 498 -11.82 6.49 -17.14
C MET A 498 -12.56 7.06 -18.34
N GLY A 499 -13.90 6.99 -18.31
CA GLY A 499 -14.75 7.32 -19.46
C GLY A 499 -14.78 6.20 -20.50
N PRO A 500 -15.92 5.84 -21.10
CA PRO A 500 -15.95 4.90 -22.22
C PRO A 500 -15.24 5.47 -23.46
N SER A 501 -14.82 4.60 -24.38
CA SER A 501 -14.30 5.04 -25.69
C SER A 501 -15.26 5.99 -26.42
N GLY A 502 -14.74 7.11 -26.92
CA GLY A 502 -15.54 8.18 -27.54
C GLY A 502 -16.11 9.21 -26.57
N SER A 503 -15.69 9.19 -25.30
CA SER A 503 -15.90 10.29 -24.35
C SER A 503 -15.41 11.62 -24.96
N SER A 504 -16.14 12.69 -24.69
CA SER A 504 -15.89 14.04 -25.26
C SER A 504 -16.56 15.16 -24.45
N ALA A 505 -17.05 14.84 -23.25
CA ALA A 505 -17.55 15.86 -22.34
C ALA A 505 -16.37 16.59 -21.69
N ASP A 506 -16.42 17.93 -21.71
CA ASP A 506 -15.52 18.79 -20.96
C ASP A 506 -15.89 18.74 -19.47
N HIS A 507 -14.90 18.40 -18.64
CA HIS A 507 -15.02 18.25 -17.20
C HIS A 507 -14.17 19.27 -16.43
N GLY A 508 -13.64 20.31 -17.08
CA GLY A 508 -12.67 21.24 -16.49
C GLY A 508 -13.14 21.96 -15.22
N ALA A 509 -14.45 22.10 -15.01
CA ALA A 509 -15.02 22.69 -13.79
C ALA A 509 -14.97 21.75 -12.57
N ASP A 510 -15.16 20.44 -12.80
CA ASP A 510 -15.07 19.41 -11.76
C ASP A 510 -14.48 18.11 -12.34
N PRO A 511 -13.15 18.09 -12.55
CA PRO A 511 -12.52 16.99 -13.24
C PRO A 511 -12.51 15.74 -12.38
N SER A 512 -12.71 14.58 -13.00
CA SER A 512 -12.42 13.29 -12.36
C SER A 512 -10.92 13.18 -12.03
N SER A 513 -10.57 12.47 -10.95
CA SER A 513 -9.17 12.35 -10.52
C SER A 513 -8.78 11.00 -9.93
N LEU A 514 -7.51 10.67 -10.12
CA LEU A 514 -6.85 9.45 -9.66
C LEU A 514 -5.71 9.84 -8.70
N HIS A 515 -5.73 9.33 -7.47
CA HIS A 515 -4.71 9.64 -6.45
C HIS A 515 -4.12 8.37 -5.87
N ASP A 516 -2.80 8.18 -5.96
CA ASP A 516 -2.17 6.96 -5.41
C ASP A 516 -2.85 5.69 -5.96
N VAL A 517 -3.11 5.68 -7.27
CA VAL A 517 -3.68 4.53 -7.98
C VAL A 517 -2.55 3.80 -8.67
N PHE A 518 -2.32 2.58 -8.24
CA PHE A 518 -1.18 1.77 -8.65
C PHE A 518 -1.65 0.55 -9.43
N PHE A 519 -0.81 0.06 -10.33
CA PHE A 519 -1.08 -1.12 -11.14
C PHE A 519 0.08 -2.08 -11.04
N ARG A 520 -0.24 -3.37 -10.94
CA ARG A 520 0.75 -4.44 -10.97
C ARG A 520 0.32 -5.51 -11.97
N VAL A 521 1.25 -5.88 -12.86
CA VAL A 521 1.07 -7.01 -13.79
C VAL A 521 2.18 -8.04 -13.55
N GLY A 522 1.90 -9.03 -12.70
CA GLY A 522 2.85 -10.05 -12.28
C GLY A 522 3.51 -9.78 -10.91
N GLY A 523 4.55 -10.54 -10.56
CA GLY A 523 5.33 -10.36 -9.32
C GLY A 523 4.77 -11.13 -8.12
N ALA A 524 3.45 -11.09 -7.89
CA ALA A 524 2.76 -11.92 -6.88
C ALA A 524 2.20 -13.25 -7.46
N GLY A 525 2.64 -13.63 -8.66
CA GLY A 525 2.04 -14.66 -9.48
C GLY A 525 1.94 -14.21 -10.93
N VAL A 526 1.31 -15.02 -11.79
CA VAL A 526 1.06 -14.62 -13.18
C VAL A 526 -0.06 -13.58 -13.20
N GLY A 527 0.20 -12.40 -13.76
CA GLY A 527 -0.79 -11.37 -14.05
C GLY A 527 -0.68 -10.93 -15.50
N LYS A 528 -1.81 -10.67 -16.18
CA LYS A 528 -1.81 -10.27 -17.59
C LYS A 528 -2.84 -9.17 -17.88
N ALA A 529 -2.43 -8.17 -18.65
CA ALA A 529 -3.32 -7.14 -19.15
C ALA A 529 -2.81 -6.60 -20.49
N THR A 530 -3.67 -6.31 -21.46
CA THR A 530 -3.21 -5.64 -22.69
C THR A 530 -2.86 -4.18 -22.41
N THR A 531 -3.75 -3.46 -21.73
CA THR A 531 -3.51 -2.11 -21.23
C THR A 531 -3.75 -2.05 -19.72
N SER A 532 -3.00 -1.26 -18.96
CA SER A 532 -3.31 -1.11 -17.53
C SER A 532 -4.35 -0.01 -17.30
N LEU A 533 -4.12 1.19 -17.85
CA LEU A 533 -5.01 2.34 -17.70
C LEU A 533 -5.35 2.96 -19.07
N THR A 534 -6.64 3.13 -19.32
CA THR A 534 -7.17 3.94 -20.43
C THR A 534 -7.91 5.15 -19.88
N VAL A 535 -7.53 6.36 -20.30
CA VAL A 535 -8.19 7.62 -19.95
C VAL A 535 -8.83 8.22 -21.18
N ASN A 536 -10.15 8.09 -21.31
CA ASN A 536 -10.93 8.65 -22.41
C ASN A 536 -11.59 9.98 -22.07
N SER A 537 -12.03 10.20 -20.83
CA SER A 537 -12.63 11.47 -20.41
C SER A 537 -11.61 12.61 -20.43
N ASP A 538 -12.09 13.79 -20.81
CA ASP A 538 -11.31 15.02 -20.81
C ASP A 538 -11.03 15.51 -19.38
N ASP A 539 -10.04 16.37 -19.22
CA ASP A 539 -9.66 17.08 -17.97
C ASP A 539 -9.23 16.21 -16.78
N VAL A 540 -9.18 14.89 -16.93
CA VAL A 540 -8.81 13.97 -15.85
C VAL A 540 -7.48 14.38 -15.21
N ILE A 541 -7.45 14.42 -13.88
CA ILE A 541 -6.23 14.66 -13.11
C ILE A 541 -5.71 13.32 -12.60
N GLY A 542 -4.58 12.86 -13.14
CA GLY A 542 -3.79 11.80 -12.51
C GLY A 542 -2.74 12.39 -11.59
N ASP A 543 -2.71 11.96 -10.34
CA ASP A 543 -1.83 12.51 -9.34
C ASP A 543 -1.21 11.40 -8.48
N HIS A 544 0.03 11.06 -8.82
CA HIS A 544 0.77 9.89 -8.36
C HIS A 544 0.17 8.58 -8.87
N LEU A 545 0.67 8.14 -10.03
CA LEU A 545 0.35 6.84 -10.62
C LEU A 545 1.64 6.03 -10.77
N TRP A 546 1.60 4.77 -10.34
CA TRP A 546 2.63 3.81 -10.68
C TRP A 546 2.02 2.64 -11.44
N ILE A 547 2.38 2.54 -12.71
CA ILE A 547 1.84 1.58 -13.65
C ILE A 547 2.95 0.59 -13.99
N TRP A 548 2.98 -0.56 -13.32
CA TRP A 548 4.16 -1.43 -13.30
C TRP A 548 3.85 -2.82 -13.85
N ARG A 549 4.49 -3.19 -14.97
CA ARG A 549 4.65 -4.59 -15.36
C ARG A 549 5.82 -5.15 -14.56
N ALA A 550 5.58 -6.21 -13.80
CA ALA A 550 6.59 -6.70 -12.88
C ALA A 550 7.89 -7.14 -13.57
N ASP A 551 9.04 -6.66 -13.09
CA ASP A 551 10.39 -7.08 -13.51
C ASP A 551 11.00 -8.17 -12.60
N HIS A 552 10.42 -8.38 -11.41
CA HIS A 552 10.84 -9.40 -10.45
C HIS A 552 9.67 -9.99 -9.66
N GLY A 553 9.92 -11.10 -8.96
CA GLY A 553 8.92 -11.86 -8.22
C GLY A 553 8.40 -13.08 -8.98
N GLY A 554 7.31 -13.67 -8.49
CA GLY A 554 6.65 -14.83 -9.10
C GLY A 554 5.89 -14.46 -10.38
N GLY A 555 5.89 -15.36 -11.36
CA GLY A 555 5.10 -15.21 -12.60
C GLY A 555 5.62 -14.17 -13.60
N VAL A 556 6.87 -13.70 -13.44
CA VAL A 556 7.50 -12.70 -14.31
C VAL A 556 8.24 -13.35 -15.49
N GLY A 557 8.18 -12.69 -16.64
CA GLY A 557 8.94 -13.01 -17.84
C GLY A 557 8.20 -12.63 -19.11
N TRP A 558 8.92 -12.55 -20.24
CA TRP A 558 8.42 -12.04 -21.52
C TRP A 558 7.11 -12.69 -22.01
N THR A 559 6.89 -13.96 -21.69
CA THR A 559 5.67 -14.71 -22.04
C THR A 559 4.75 -15.01 -20.85
N SER A 560 5.18 -14.63 -19.64
CA SER A 560 4.51 -14.97 -18.38
C SER A 560 3.54 -13.86 -17.97
N ASN A 561 4.05 -12.67 -17.63
CA ASN A 561 3.26 -11.50 -17.26
C ASN A 561 3.12 -10.53 -18.44
N THR A 562 2.55 -11.02 -19.54
CA THR A 562 2.43 -10.23 -20.77
C THR A 562 1.59 -8.98 -20.55
N ALA A 563 2.16 -7.82 -20.93
CA ALA A 563 1.43 -6.57 -20.96
C ALA A 563 1.95 -5.62 -22.04
N ASP A 564 1.08 -5.14 -22.92
CA ASP A 564 1.48 -4.38 -24.09
C ASP A 564 1.78 -2.92 -23.75
N THR A 565 0.84 -2.21 -23.11
CA THR A 565 0.95 -0.76 -22.84
C THR A 565 0.49 -0.42 -21.44
N GLY A 566 1.21 0.47 -20.75
CA GLY A 566 0.82 0.90 -19.41
C GLY A 566 -0.37 1.84 -19.45
N LEU A 567 -0.20 2.97 -20.14
CA LEU A 567 -1.15 4.08 -20.16
C LEU A 567 -1.53 4.46 -21.59
N VAL A 568 -2.82 4.63 -21.85
CA VAL A 568 -3.36 5.29 -23.04
C VAL A 568 -4.22 6.48 -22.60
N VAL A 569 -3.89 7.68 -23.08
CA VAL A 569 -4.66 8.90 -22.84
C VAL A 569 -5.28 9.37 -24.15
N ASN A 570 -6.60 9.30 -24.24
CA ASN A 570 -7.39 9.76 -25.38
C ASN A 570 -8.08 11.11 -25.12
N GLY A 571 -8.44 11.39 -23.86
CA GLY A 571 -9.09 12.65 -23.48
C GLY A 571 -8.17 13.86 -23.65
N ASP A 572 -8.79 14.99 -23.99
CA ASP A 572 -8.17 16.30 -24.08
C ASP A 572 -7.96 16.90 -22.67
N ASP A 573 -7.00 17.82 -22.55
CA ASP A 573 -6.70 18.61 -21.35
C ASP A 573 -6.34 17.84 -20.05
N VAL A 574 -6.16 16.52 -20.16
CA VAL A 574 -5.68 15.61 -19.10
C VAL A 574 -4.35 16.10 -18.51
N THR A 575 -4.25 16.08 -17.18
CA THR A 575 -3.05 16.49 -16.44
C THR A 575 -2.55 15.37 -15.54
N MET A 576 -1.26 15.05 -15.65
CA MET A 576 -0.58 14.00 -14.88
C MET A 576 0.53 14.61 -14.02
N TYR A 577 0.52 14.33 -12.71
CA TYR A 577 1.61 14.64 -11.78
C TYR A 577 2.20 13.34 -11.26
N GLY A 578 3.52 13.18 -11.32
CA GLY A 578 4.18 12.03 -10.69
C GLY A 578 3.79 10.73 -11.40
N LEU A 579 4.04 10.67 -12.71
CA LEU A 579 3.67 9.53 -13.54
C LEU A 579 4.86 8.57 -13.69
N PHE A 580 4.72 7.37 -13.13
CA PHE A 580 5.70 6.30 -13.16
C PHE A 580 5.12 5.14 -13.99
N VAL A 581 5.74 4.78 -15.11
CA VAL A 581 5.25 3.70 -15.99
C VAL A 581 6.40 2.83 -16.44
N GLU A 582 6.35 1.51 -16.19
CA GLU A 582 7.54 0.67 -16.31
C GLU A 582 7.29 -0.72 -16.92
N HIS A 583 8.27 -1.15 -17.72
CA HIS A 583 8.52 -2.49 -18.23
C HIS A 583 7.48 -3.13 -19.17
N TYR A 584 6.56 -2.36 -19.74
CA TYR A 584 5.61 -2.87 -20.74
C TYR A 584 6.30 -3.33 -22.02
N GLN A 585 5.67 -4.25 -22.76
CA GLN A 585 6.27 -4.89 -23.93
C GLN A 585 6.24 -4.00 -25.18
N LYS A 586 5.38 -2.98 -25.21
CA LYS A 586 5.29 -1.98 -26.29
C LYS A 586 5.46 -0.57 -25.72
N HIS A 587 4.76 0.41 -26.27
CA HIS A 587 4.78 1.78 -25.75
C HIS A 587 4.32 1.77 -24.30
N GLN A 588 5.08 2.42 -23.42
CA GLN A 588 4.75 2.48 -22.00
C GLN A 588 3.57 3.43 -21.79
N THR A 589 3.65 4.60 -22.41
CA THR A 589 2.60 5.61 -22.46
C THR A 589 2.29 6.02 -23.90
N ILE A 590 1.02 6.09 -24.25
CA ILE A 590 0.51 6.65 -25.51
C ILE A 590 -0.42 7.82 -25.19
N TRP A 591 -0.20 8.97 -25.82
CA TRP A 591 -0.99 10.18 -25.66
C TRP A 591 -1.58 10.62 -26.99
N ASN A 592 -2.91 10.61 -27.08
CA ASN A 592 -3.68 10.92 -28.28
C ASN A 592 -4.48 12.23 -28.16
N GLY A 593 -4.80 12.67 -26.94
CA GLY A 593 -5.51 13.93 -26.69
C GLY A 593 -4.62 15.19 -26.75
N ASN A 594 -5.24 16.33 -27.04
CA ASN A 594 -4.64 17.67 -27.03
C ASN A 594 -4.60 18.26 -25.62
N GLY A 595 -3.83 19.32 -25.41
CA GLY A 595 -3.76 20.03 -24.13
C GLY A 595 -3.10 19.24 -22.99
N GLY A 596 -2.64 18.03 -23.28
CA GLY A 596 -2.08 17.12 -22.29
C GLY A 596 -0.85 17.68 -21.58
N ARG A 597 -0.80 17.51 -20.25
CA ARG A 597 0.28 18.01 -19.40
C ARG A 597 0.80 16.91 -18.51
N THR A 598 2.11 16.68 -18.51
CA THR A 598 2.79 15.77 -17.58
C THR A 598 3.86 16.54 -16.80
N TYR A 599 3.75 16.51 -15.48
CA TYR A 599 4.75 17.04 -14.58
C TYR A 599 5.40 15.89 -13.84
N PHE A 600 6.69 15.68 -14.10
CA PHE A 600 7.45 14.49 -13.73
C PHE A 600 6.96 13.22 -14.45
N TYR A 601 7.87 12.62 -15.21
CA TYR A 601 7.73 11.27 -15.75
C TYR A 601 8.95 10.44 -15.40
N GLN A 602 8.73 9.21 -14.94
CA GLN A 602 9.78 8.21 -14.78
C GLN A 602 9.37 6.92 -15.48
N ASN A 603 10.34 6.32 -16.16
CA ASN A 603 10.17 5.06 -16.85
C ASN A 603 11.43 4.20 -16.78
N GLU A 604 11.21 2.90 -16.70
CA GLU A 604 12.17 1.89 -17.11
C GLU A 604 11.60 1.03 -18.26
N MET A 605 12.40 0.79 -19.28
CA MET A 605 12.07 -0.10 -20.39
C MET A 605 12.05 -1.57 -19.92
N PRO A 606 11.38 -2.51 -20.62
CA PRO A 606 11.34 -3.90 -20.20
C PRO A 606 12.75 -4.49 -20.17
N TYR A 607 13.11 -5.19 -19.10
CA TYR A 607 14.45 -5.80 -18.98
C TYR A 607 14.61 -7.07 -19.80
N ASP A 608 13.47 -7.68 -20.13
CA ASP A 608 13.33 -9.04 -20.60
C ASP A 608 12.93 -9.24 -22.09
N PRO A 609 13.09 -8.27 -23.01
CA PRO A 609 13.09 -8.59 -24.44
C PRO A 609 14.13 -9.71 -24.72
N PRO A 610 13.74 -10.82 -25.36
CA PRO A 610 14.64 -11.96 -25.53
C PRO A 610 15.73 -11.72 -26.59
N ASN A 611 15.50 -10.75 -27.49
CA ASN A 611 16.45 -10.23 -28.48
C ASN A 611 15.81 -9.03 -29.20
N GLN A 612 16.59 -8.33 -30.02
CA GLN A 612 16.10 -7.17 -30.79
C GLN A 612 14.93 -7.53 -31.71
N ALA A 613 14.94 -8.69 -32.37
CA ALA A 613 13.89 -9.06 -33.34
C ALA A 613 12.52 -9.25 -32.68
N ALA A 614 12.49 -9.70 -31.42
CA ALA A 614 11.27 -9.80 -30.63
C ALA A 614 10.73 -8.45 -30.14
N TRP A 615 11.54 -7.39 -30.21
CA TRP A 615 11.20 -6.04 -29.73
C TRP A 615 11.50 -4.99 -30.81
N MET A 616 10.78 -5.11 -31.92
CA MET A 616 10.73 -4.13 -33.01
C MET A 616 9.32 -3.53 -33.11
N ASN A 617 9.23 -2.24 -33.39
CA ASN A 617 8.00 -1.57 -33.81
C ASN A 617 8.10 -1.24 -35.31
N GLY A 618 7.69 -2.18 -36.17
CA GLY A 618 7.92 -2.08 -37.61
C GLY A 618 9.42 -2.04 -37.93
N SER A 619 9.91 -0.95 -38.51
CA SER A 619 11.34 -0.72 -38.76
C SER A 619 12.08 -0.06 -37.59
N THR A 620 11.36 0.42 -36.57
CA THR A 620 11.93 1.09 -35.40
C THR A 620 12.39 0.06 -34.37
N GLN A 621 13.57 0.26 -33.80
CA GLN A 621 14.09 -0.61 -32.74
C GLN A 621 13.41 -0.29 -31.41
N GLY A 622 12.70 -1.25 -30.85
CA GLY A 622 11.92 -1.07 -29.62
C GLY A 622 10.70 -0.16 -29.77
N TYR A 623 10.16 0.22 -28.63
CA TYR A 623 8.99 1.08 -28.49
C TYR A 623 9.33 2.23 -27.54
N ALA A 624 8.78 3.42 -27.80
CA ALA A 624 9.03 4.59 -26.96
C ALA A 624 8.48 4.40 -25.54
N ALA A 625 9.17 4.98 -24.56
CA ALA A 625 8.63 5.17 -23.22
C ALA A 625 7.42 6.11 -23.25
N TYR A 626 7.43 7.11 -24.13
CA TYR A 626 6.36 8.09 -24.23
C TYR A 626 6.08 8.44 -25.69
N LYS A 627 4.90 8.06 -26.17
CA LYS A 627 4.45 8.32 -27.55
C LYS A 627 3.36 9.38 -27.54
N VAL A 628 3.61 10.53 -28.17
CA VAL A 628 2.57 11.52 -28.52
C VAL A 628 2.14 11.27 -29.96
N ALA A 629 0.85 11.09 -30.20
CA ALA A 629 0.32 10.84 -31.54
C ALA A 629 0.58 12.02 -32.48
N ASN A 630 0.79 11.73 -33.77
CA ASN A 630 1.16 12.75 -34.75
C ASN A 630 0.04 13.77 -35.02
N SER A 631 -1.20 13.44 -34.66
CA SER A 631 -2.36 14.32 -34.74
C SER A 631 -2.44 15.34 -33.60
N VAL A 632 -1.69 15.16 -32.51
CA VAL A 632 -1.73 16.05 -31.35
C VAL A 632 -1.11 17.39 -31.71
N THR A 633 -1.85 18.45 -31.38
CA THR A 633 -1.48 19.83 -31.72
C THR A 633 -0.91 20.62 -30.55
N SER A 634 -1.13 20.15 -29.32
CA SER A 634 -0.58 20.75 -28.10
C SER A 634 -0.36 19.69 -27.02
N HIS A 635 0.80 19.72 -26.37
CA HIS A 635 1.17 18.80 -25.30
C HIS A 635 2.39 19.34 -24.54
N GLN A 636 2.53 19.07 -23.25
CA GLN A 636 3.65 19.56 -22.43
C GLN A 636 4.14 18.51 -21.44
N VAL A 637 5.45 18.32 -21.37
CA VAL A 637 6.11 17.50 -20.35
C VAL A 637 7.24 18.27 -19.68
N HIS A 638 7.27 18.25 -18.35
CA HIS A 638 8.32 18.88 -17.53
C HIS A 638 8.99 17.84 -16.63
N GLY A 639 10.30 17.63 -16.82
CA GLY A 639 11.08 16.67 -16.05
C GLY A 639 10.77 15.24 -16.46
N PHE A 640 11.56 14.68 -17.36
CA PHE A 640 11.35 13.35 -17.93
C PHE A 640 12.57 12.46 -17.71
N GLY A 641 12.36 11.24 -17.23
CA GLY A 641 13.38 10.20 -17.13
C GLY A 641 12.94 8.89 -17.82
N SER A 642 13.81 8.30 -18.64
CA SER A 642 13.62 6.94 -19.17
C SER A 642 14.91 6.12 -19.14
N TYR A 643 14.86 4.94 -18.54
CA TYR A 643 16.03 4.13 -18.24
C TYR A 643 15.94 2.77 -18.95
N CYS A 644 17.08 2.22 -19.37
CA CYS A 644 17.16 0.85 -19.87
C CYS A 644 18.13 0.00 -19.03
N TYR A 645 17.71 -1.24 -18.79
CA TYR A 645 18.52 -2.31 -18.21
C TYR A 645 18.14 -3.62 -18.91
N PHE A 646 18.46 -3.76 -20.21
CA PHE A 646 18.15 -4.95 -20.99
C PHE A 646 19.00 -6.14 -20.53
N SER A 647 18.65 -6.71 -19.40
CA SER A 647 19.44 -7.75 -18.71
C SER A 647 19.37 -9.09 -19.42
N SER A 648 18.26 -9.38 -20.10
CA SER A 648 18.11 -10.62 -20.88
C SER A 648 18.92 -10.61 -22.17
N ASP A 649 19.03 -9.46 -22.84
CA ASP A 649 19.92 -9.25 -23.98
C ASP A 649 20.46 -7.80 -23.98
N PRO A 650 21.69 -7.58 -23.48
CA PRO A 650 22.30 -6.24 -23.45
C PRO A 650 22.59 -5.64 -24.83
N GLY A 651 22.45 -6.41 -25.92
CA GLY A 651 22.54 -5.91 -27.29
C GLY A 651 21.28 -5.22 -27.81
N VAL A 652 20.17 -5.29 -27.06
CA VAL A 652 18.93 -4.61 -27.41
C VAL A 652 19.12 -3.09 -27.37
N THR A 653 18.56 -2.44 -28.39
CA THR A 653 18.52 -1.00 -28.56
C THR A 653 17.06 -0.52 -28.63
N ALA A 654 16.77 0.56 -27.92
CA ALA A 654 15.62 1.40 -28.17
C ALA A 654 16.05 2.58 -29.05
N GLU A 655 15.32 2.84 -30.14
CA GLU A 655 15.60 3.95 -31.04
C GLU A 655 15.53 5.30 -30.32
N HIS A 656 14.47 5.48 -29.53
CA HIS A 656 14.26 6.69 -28.74
C HIS A 656 13.44 6.40 -27.49
N ALA A 657 13.63 7.22 -26.46
CA ALA A 657 12.76 7.20 -25.29
C ALA A 657 11.41 7.88 -25.57
N ILE A 658 11.40 8.96 -26.34
CA ILE A 658 10.20 9.73 -26.68
C ILE A 658 9.97 9.72 -28.19
N GLU A 659 8.73 9.47 -28.61
CA GLU A 659 8.27 9.68 -29.98
C GLU A 659 7.20 10.77 -29.98
N ALA A 660 7.47 11.92 -30.61
CA ALA A 660 6.55 13.06 -30.61
C ALA A 660 6.58 13.85 -31.94
N PRO A 661 5.49 14.54 -32.32
CA PRO A 661 5.51 15.42 -33.48
C PRO A 661 6.41 16.65 -33.24
N ASP A 662 7.13 17.06 -34.29
CA ASP A 662 7.89 18.32 -34.31
C ASP A 662 6.90 19.49 -34.51
N ASN A 663 6.34 19.94 -33.40
CA ASN A 663 5.31 20.98 -33.33
C ASN A 663 5.67 21.97 -32.20
N PRO A 664 5.73 23.29 -32.44
CA PRO A 664 6.06 24.29 -31.42
C PRO A 664 5.18 24.30 -30.15
N ASN A 665 4.02 23.63 -30.18
CA ASN A 665 3.10 23.50 -29.05
C ASN A 665 3.14 22.10 -28.38
N VAL A 666 3.92 21.15 -28.91
CA VAL A 666 4.20 19.85 -28.29
C VAL A 666 5.59 19.91 -27.69
N ARG A 667 5.68 20.22 -26.39
CA ARG A 667 6.93 20.59 -25.73
C ARG A 667 7.35 19.58 -24.69
N PHE A 668 8.64 19.30 -24.66
CA PHE A 668 9.27 18.56 -23.57
C PHE A 668 10.41 19.41 -23.02
N THR A 669 10.53 19.50 -21.70
CA THR A 669 11.64 20.18 -21.04
C THR A 669 12.27 19.27 -20.00
N ASP A 670 13.60 19.35 -19.90
CA ASP A 670 14.40 18.66 -18.89
C ASP A 670 14.28 17.14 -18.97
N MET A 671 14.83 16.56 -20.04
CA MET A 671 14.76 15.13 -20.33
C MET A 671 16.11 14.46 -20.09
N VAL A 672 16.09 13.30 -19.45
CA VAL A 672 17.26 12.44 -19.22
C VAL A 672 16.97 11.00 -19.65
N THR A 673 17.92 10.38 -20.34
CA THR A 673 17.92 8.93 -20.60
C THR A 673 19.12 8.26 -19.95
N VAL A 674 18.94 7.05 -19.41
CA VAL A 674 19.99 6.34 -18.69
C VAL A 674 20.10 4.88 -19.13
N SER A 675 21.31 4.40 -19.40
CA SER A 675 21.62 2.99 -19.56
C SER A 675 22.24 2.46 -18.26
N LEU A 676 21.43 1.78 -17.45
CA LEU A 676 21.83 1.29 -16.13
C LEU A 676 22.92 0.22 -16.28
N GLY A 677 24.09 0.46 -15.66
CA GLY A 677 25.24 -0.44 -15.74
C GLY A 677 25.74 -0.74 -17.17
N GLY A 678 25.42 0.12 -18.14
CA GLY A 678 25.77 -0.10 -19.55
C GLY A 678 25.01 -1.24 -20.23
N LYS A 679 23.87 -1.69 -19.67
CA LYS A 679 23.08 -2.80 -20.18
C LYS A 679 21.97 -2.31 -21.13
N GLY A 680 22.29 -2.29 -22.42
CA GLY A 680 21.39 -1.81 -23.45
C GLY A 680 21.81 -0.48 -24.06
N THR A 681 21.00 0.03 -24.97
CA THR A 681 21.18 1.35 -25.55
C THR A 681 19.82 2.04 -25.74
N ILE A 682 19.74 3.30 -25.33
CA ILE A 682 18.74 4.25 -25.82
C ILE A 682 19.48 5.17 -26.80
N ARG A 683 19.16 5.09 -28.09
CA ARG A 683 19.93 5.80 -29.11
C ARG A 683 19.68 7.30 -29.08
N HIS A 684 18.42 7.70 -28.90
CA HIS A 684 18.01 9.10 -28.83
C HIS A 684 17.09 9.39 -27.64
N VAL A 685 17.11 10.63 -27.15
CA VAL A 685 16.19 11.06 -26.10
C VAL A 685 14.79 11.25 -26.70
N VAL A 686 14.68 12.03 -27.77
CA VAL A 686 13.42 12.28 -28.49
C VAL A 686 13.64 12.10 -29.99
N ASN A 687 12.83 11.28 -30.64
CA ASN A 687 12.90 10.98 -32.07
C ASN A 687 14.34 10.64 -32.54
N ASP A 688 15.05 11.61 -33.12
CA ASP A 688 16.41 11.55 -33.66
C ASP A 688 17.39 12.49 -32.93
N ARG A 689 17.00 13.06 -31.79
CA ARG A 689 17.75 14.07 -31.02
C ARG A 689 18.15 13.59 -29.62
N GLY A 690 19.31 14.06 -29.16
CA GLY A 690 19.92 13.64 -27.89
C GLY A 690 20.50 12.24 -27.96
N GLY A 691 21.15 11.80 -26.88
CA GLY A 691 21.74 10.46 -26.78
C GLY A 691 23.10 10.28 -27.47
N PRO A 692 23.61 9.03 -27.52
CA PRO A 692 23.00 7.84 -26.92
C PRO A 692 23.26 7.76 -25.41
N SER A 693 22.42 7.00 -24.71
CA SER A 693 22.73 6.43 -23.39
C SER A 693 23.05 4.95 -23.57
N ASN A 694 24.31 4.57 -23.37
CA ASN A 694 24.81 3.20 -23.53
C ASN A 694 25.98 2.92 -22.59
N SER A 695 26.72 1.82 -22.78
CA SER A 695 27.89 1.46 -21.97
C SER A 695 29.06 2.45 -21.98
N SER A 696 29.09 3.39 -22.93
CA SER A 696 30.15 4.41 -23.05
C SER A 696 29.77 5.73 -22.38
N THR A 697 28.51 6.14 -22.51
CA THR A 697 28.03 7.46 -22.03
C THR A 697 27.21 7.37 -20.74
N ASN A 698 26.56 6.23 -20.48
CA ASN A 698 25.59 5.95 -19.42
C ASN A 698 24.37 6.88 -19.36
N VAL A 699 24.55 8.19 -19.37
CA VAL A 699 23.50 9.22 -19.23
C VAL A 699 23.54 10.15 -20.44
N ALA A 700 22.37 10.60 -20.89
CA ALA A 700 22.25 11.65 -21.89
C ALA A 700 21.09 12.58 -21.55
N ASP A 701 21.36 13.88 -21.60
CA ASP A 701 20.38 14.93 -21.30
C ASP A 701 19.94 15.66 -22.58
N LEU A 702 18.69 16.12 -22.59
CA LEU A 702 18.16 17.06 -23.57
C LEU A 702 17.28 18.08 -22.84
N VAL A 703 17.65 19.36 -22.90
CA VAL A 703 16.98 20.41 -22.12
C VAL A 703 15.60 20.76 -22.69
N SER A 704 15.43 20.72 -24.01
CA SER A 704 14.17 21.14 -24.65
C SER A 704 13.90 20.42 -25.96
N TYR A 705 12.62 20.26 -26.29
CA TYR A 705 12.12 19.81 -27.59
C TYR A 705 10.74 20.43 -27.88
N PRO A 706 10.39 20.73 -29.15
CA PRO A 706 11.29 20.76 -30.30
C PRO A 706 12.32 21.89 -30.24
#